data_AF-A0A4T0M8W7-F1
#
_entry.id   AF-A0A4T0M8W7-F1
#
_cell.length_a   1.000
_cell.length_b   1.000
_cell.length_c   1.000
_cell.angle_alpha   90.00
_cell.angle_beta   90.00
_cell.angle_gamma   90.00
#
_symmetry.space_group_name_H-M   'P 1'
#
loop_
_entity.id
_entity.type
_entity.pdbx_description
1 polymer ?
#
loop_
_entity_poly.entity_id
_entity_poly.type
_entity_poly.pdbx_seq_one_letter_code
_entity_poly.pdbx_strand_id
1 'polypeptide(L)'
;MNSYSQMGYSQSPSQQPTQQPASVQNIYTQAQAQQTAQNVNSSQLGQTKKRQSDLEEALKQYKLRPTDRSLPPSIQGIDSVREQSKMYDDLLRFEKRLDMISAHKRSQIHDSLQRPAKTTRQLRVFISNTASGQPWQQQQDGVVNFETGTGIPAWTLKIEGRLLDGNTTKANRGPPRKFSSLLKSMIVEFDRDSSLYPESSIVEWHRQPAEPEKDGFEIKRRGDQSLKARIIIHLDHIPEKYGISEPLSQLLGIKEDSRAGIITHMWAYVKQNNLLDKEDRRIIKADDNLKSIFGCDSIYYHQLPEVVQKFLLPVDPVVLEYNIMVDKEQTFAEHAYDIEVDVEDPIKQKMNNTISTYMPNHELSQKISQLDEEISQSAVAVRNAVIKRDFLDEFSKDSAAFIKNWINSQSRDLDLILGTEHANVPLEEMRRADFYRRDWVQEVGTSSATVEDMHDLSAEEILRDSGDRKDADLRHFTVNFGPQHPAAHGVLRLILELNGEEILRADPHIGLLHRGTEKLMEYKNYVQALPYMDPLTKTVTNELSYTRAVEKLLNIEVPERAQWIRTLFSEITRILNHIMAVLSHAMDVGALTPFLYGFEEREKLMEFYERVSGARLHAAYIRPGGVAFDLPHGLLEDIHKWATQFSSRIDEIEEIVTGNRIWKERTIGVGRVTADEALDYAFSGPMLRGSGIPWDLRKTQPYDKYSEVDFDVPVGENGDCYDRYICRVQEMREAVRIIGQCCNKMPPGPYKIDDHKIVPPPRASMKESMESLIHHFKIFSEGFSVPQGETYTAIEAPKGEMAVHLISDGSNRPYKCKIRAPGFAHLAGADFISRHHFLPDMVAIIGTMDLVFGEVDR
;
A
#
# COMPACT_ATOMS: atom_id res chain seq x y z
N MET A 1 70.36 3.86 5.78
CA MET A 1 71.13 3.25 4.67
C MET A 1 70.14 2.44 3.85
N ASN A 2 69.53 3.07 2.85
CA ASN A 2 69.76 2.87 1.40
C ASN A 2 68.88 1.72 0.89
N SER A 3 68.05 1.83 -0.15
CA SER A 3 67.68 2.92 -1.05
C SER A 3 66.60 2.39 -1.99
N TYR A 4 65.65 3.25 -2.35
CA TYR A 4 64.65 3.07 -3.41
C TYR A 4 65.26 2.78 -4.79
N SER A 5 64.54 2.02 -5.64
CA SER A 5 64.20 2.47 -7.02
C SER A 5 63.28 1.50 -7.78
N GLN A 6 62.17 2.07 -8.28
CA GLN A 6 61.48 1.83 -9.56
C GLN A 6 60.78 0.48 -9.83
N MET A 7 59.44 0.52 -9.94
CA MET A 7 58.73 0.09 -11.15
C MET A 7 57.45 0.91 -11.34
N GLY A 8 57.29 1.44 -12.55
CA GLY A 8 56.18 2.29 -12.98
C GLY A 8 54.97 1.52 -13.50
N TYR A 9 53.88 2.27 -13.61
CA TYR A 9 52.57 1.90 -14.12
C TYR A 9 52.58 1.26 -15.53
N SER A 10 51.83 0.18 -15.69
CA SER A 10 51.18 -0.16 -16.96
C SER A 10 49.79 -0.74 -16.71
N GLN A 11 48.79 -0.06 -17.27
CA GLN A 11 47.37 -0.40 -17.27
C GLN A 11 47.14 -1.79 -17.88
N SER A 12 46.34 -2.63 -17.22
CA SER A 12 45.81 -3.88 -17.77
C SER A 12 44.28 -3.74 -17.97
N PRO A 13 43.77 -3.91 -19.21
CA PRO A 13 42.39 -3.63 -19.55
C PRO A 13 41.41 -4.73 -19.16
N SER A 14 40.19 -4.28 -18.87
CA SER A 14 38.94 -5.02 -18.65
C SER A 14 38.70 -6.16 -19.63
N GLN A 15 38.60 -7.38 -19.10
CA GLN A 15 38.06 -8.53 -19.82
C GLN A 15 36.53 -8.45 -19.87
N GLN A 16 36.00 -8.08 -21.04
CA GLN A 16 34.65 -8.45 -21.47
C GLN A 16 34.70 -9.87 -22.05
N PRO A 17 33.81 -10.80 -21.65
CA PRO A 17 33.65 -12.05 -22.38
C PRO A 17 32.95 -11.78 -23.71
N THR A 18 33.66 -12.13 -24.79
CA THR A 18 33.30 -11.98 -26.19
C THR A 18 32.18 -12.97 -26.54
N GLN A 19 31.05 -12.47 -27.03
CA GLN A 19 30.02 -13.29 -27.67
C GLN A 19 30.57 -13.84 -29.00
N GLN A 20 30.61 -15.16 -29.14
CA GLN A 20 30.73 -15.83 -30.43
C GLN A 20 29.33 -16.27 -30.93
N PRO A 21 29.09 -16.23 -32.26
CA PRO A 21 27.74 -16.31 -32.83
C PRO A 21 27.20 -17.74 -32.95
N ALA A 22 26.06 -18.00 -32.30
CA ALA A 22 25.26 -19.21 -32.51
C ALA A 22 24.34 -19.04 -33.73
N SER A 23 24.88 -19.19 -34.94
CA SER A 23 24.10 -19.09 -36.19
C SER A 23 24.43 -20.17 -37.22
N VAL A 24 24.62 -21.43 -36.78
CA VAL A 24 24.74 -22.57 -37.71
C VAL A 24 23.95 -23.83 -37.28
N GLN A 25 23.41 -23.91 -36.06
CA GLN A 25 22.65 -25.10 -35.61
C GLN A 25 21.13 -25.03 -35.83
N ASN A 26 20.56 -23.87 -36.18
CA ASN A 26 19.10 -23.72 -36.36
C ASN A 26 18.59 -23.95 -37.79
N ILE A 27 19.48 -24.13 -38.77
CA ILE A 27 19.08 -24.29 -40.18
C ILE A 27 18.80 -25.77 -40.52
N TYR A 28 19.40 -26.72 -39.79
CA TYR A 28 19.17 -28.15 -40.02
C TYR A 28 17.92 -28.70 -39.32
N THR A 29 17.48 -28.10 -38.22
CA THR A 29 16.27 -28.52 -37.47
C THR A 29 14.99 -27.96 -38.10
N GLN A 30 15.04 -26.78 -38.72
CA GLN A 30 13.88 -26.19 -39.41
C GLN A 30 13.62 -26.82 -40.79
N ALA A 31 14.67 -27.26 -41.48
CA ALA A 31 14.52 -27.93 -42.79
C ALA A 31 13.92 -29.34 -42.67
N GLN A 32 14.17 -30.06 -41.56
CA GLN A 32 13.55 -31.36 -41.30
C GLN A 32 12.09 -31.22 -40.84
N ALA A 33 11.76 -30.21 -40.03
CA ALA A 33 10.37 -29.94 -39.61
C ALA A 33 9.46 -29.53 -40.79
N GLN A 34 9.99 -28.82 -41.79
CA GLN A 34 9.24 -28.38 -42.98
C GLN A 34 9.00 -29.51 -44.00
N GLN A 35 9.85 -30.54 -44.03
CA GLN A 35 9.66 -31.68 -44.95
C GLN A 35 8.65 -32.71 -44.42
N THR A 36 8.48 -32.85 -43.10
CA THR A 36 7.41 -33.69 -42.51
C THR A 36 6.02 -33.05 -42.56
N ALA A 37 5.91 -31.74 -42.77
CA ALA A 37 4.63 -31.02 -42.80
C ALA A 37 3.91 -31.03 -44.16
N GLN A 38 4.55 -31.52 -45.23
CA GLN A 38 4.00 -31.48 -46.59
C GLN A 38 3.24 -32.74 -47.04
N ASN A 39 3.18 -33.80 -46.21
CA ASN A 39 2.51 -35.07 -46.56
C ASN A 39 1.36 -35.44 -45.61
N VAL A 40 0.47 -34.49 -45.29
CA VAL A 40 -0.76 -34.77 -44.54
C VAL A 40 -1.98 -34.16 -45.23
N ASN A 41 -2.89 -35.04 -45.63
CA ASN A 41 -4.08 -34.79 -46.46
C ASN A 41 -4.92 -33.58 -46.02
N SER A 42 -5.40 -32.82 -47.01
CA SER A 42 -6.32 -31.67 -46.87
C SER A 42 -7.68 -32.01 -46.22
N SER A 43 -8.04 -33.29 -46.12
CA SER A 43 -9.20 -33.78 -45.38
C SER A 43 -9.00 -33.78 -43.85
N GLN A 44 -7.75 -33.86 -43.36
CA GLN A 44 -7.46 -33.83 -41.93
C GLN A 44 -7.44 -32.41 -41.36
N LEU A 45 -7.06 -31.40 -42.15
CA LEU A 45 -7.10 -29.99 -41.74
C LEU A 45 -8.53 -29.49 -41.46
N GLY A 46 -9.53 -29.98 -42.21
CA GLY A 46 -10.95 -29.69 -41.97
C GLY A 46 -11.46 -30.31 -40.66
N GLN A 47 -11.02 -31.54 -40.34
CA GLN A 47 -11.35 -32.20 -39.08
C GLN A 47 -10.62 -31.58 -37.88
N THR A 48 -9.41 -31.05 -38.09
CA THR A 48 -8.61 -30.39 -37.03
C THR A 48 -9.17 -29.01 -36.66
N LYS A 49 -9.67 -28.25 -37.65
CA LYS A 49 -10.39 -26.98 -37.39
C LYS A 49 -11.75 -27.20 -36.73
N LYS A 50 -12.49 -28.25 -37.11
CA LYS A 50 -13.72 -28.65 -36.42
C LYS A 50 -13.44 -29.07 -34.98
N ARG A 51 -12.39 -29.87 -34.76
CA ARG A 51 -11.92 -30.24 -33.41
C ARG A 51 -11.56 -29.04 -32.55
N GLN A 52 -10.96 -27.98 -33.11
CA GLN A 52 -10.66 -26.75 -32.35
C GLN A 52 -11.90 -25.90 -32.05
N SER A 53 -12.86 -25.79 -32.98
CA SER A 53 -14.12 -25.08 -32.73
C SER A 53 -14.98 -25.80 -31.69
N ASP A 54 -15.02 -27.14 -31.77
CA ASP A 54 -15.78 -27.98 -30.84
C ASP A 54 -15.13 -27.97 -29.44
N LEU A 55 -13.80 -27.86 -29.35
CA LEU A 55 -13.05 -27.68 -28.10
C LEU A 55 -13.31 -26.30 -27.46
N GLU A 56 -13.38 -25.23 -28.25
CA GLU A 56 -13.75 -23.89 -27.76
C GLU A 56 -15.21 -23.83 -27.29
N GLU A 57 -16.13 -24.52 -27.96
CA GLU A 57 -17.53 -24.64 -27.54
C GLU A 57 -17.68 -25.49 -26.27
N ALA A 58 -16.95 -26.61 -26.15
CA ALA A 58 -16.94 -27.45 -24.94
C ALA A 58 -16.32 -26.74 -23.73
N LEU A 59 -15.22 -25.98 -23.92
CA LEU A 59 -14.60 -25.15 -22.89
C LEU A 59 -15.48 -23.96 -22.47
N LYS A 60 -16.29 -23.41 -23.38
CA LYS A 60 -17.33 -22.42 -23.05
C LYS A 60 -18.47 -23.04 -22.25
N GLN A 61 -18.85 -24.30 -22.50
CA GLN A 61 -19.86 -25.00 -21.71
C GLN A 61 -19.36 -25.36 -20.30
N TYR A 62 -18.08 -25.68 -20.13
CA TYR A 62 -17.49 -25.97 -18.81
C TYR A 62 -17.19 -24.73 -17.95
N LYS A 63 -17.11 -23.53 -18.55
CA LYS A 63 -16.89 -22.24 -17.86
C LYS A 63 -18.15 -21.35 -17.85
N LEU A 64 -19.32 -21.94 -17.69
CA LEU A 64 -20.54 -21.15 -17.51
C LEU A 64 -20.59 -20.60 -16.08
N ARG A 65 -20.52 -19.27 -15.98
CA ARG A 65 -20.68 -18.56 -14.71
C ARG A 65 -22.14 -18.73 -14.23
N PRO A 66 -22.40 -18.71 -12.91
CA PRO A 66 -23.75 -18.69 -12.33
C PRO A 66 -24.65 -17.49 -12.72
N THR A 67 -24.30 -16.74 -13.76
CA THR A 67 -24.94 -15.48 -14.17
C THR A 67 -25.54 -15.54 -15.58
N ASP A 68 -25.54 -16.70 -16.24
CA ASP A 68 -26.11 -16.83 -17.58
C ASP A 68 -27.64 -17.03 -17.49
N ARG A 69 -28.38 -16.04 -18.01
CA ARG A 69 -29.86 -15.99 -18.03
C ARG A 69 -30.43 -16.51 -19.36
N SER A 70 -29.59 -17.02 -20.26
CA SER A 70 -30.04 -17.49 -21.58
C SER A 70 -30.70 -18.87 -21.50
N LEU A 71 -31.83 -19.04 -22.20
CA LEU A 71 -32.51 -20.32 -22.33
C LEU A 71 -31.89 -21.17 -23.45
N PRO A 72 -31.77 -22.51 -23.27
CA PRO A 72 -31.33 -23.42 -24.32
C PRO A 72 -32.21 -23.34 -25.59
N PRO A 73 -31.62 -23.36 -26.80
CA PRO A 73 -32.37 -23.31 -28.06
C PRO A 73 -33.29 -24.53 -28.26
N SER A 74 -33.00 -25.66 -27.62
CA SER A 74 -33.80 -26.89 -27.64
C SER A 74 -35.22 -26.69 -27.08
N ILE A 75 -35.43 -25.68 -26.23
CA ILE A 75 -36.74 -25.35 -25.63
C ILE A 75 -37.66 -24.70 -26.66
N GLN A 76 -37.11 -23.97 -27.64
CA GLN A 76 -37.88 -23.34 -28.71
C GLN A 76 -38.53 -24.37 -29.65
N GLY A 77 -38.06 -25.62 -29.63
CA GLY A 77 -38.63 -26.74 -30.38
C GLY A 77 -39.83 -27.42 -29.70
N ILE A 78 -40.19 -27.04 -28.47
CA ILE A 78 -41.32 -27.62 -27.73
C ILE A 78 -42.58 -26.79 -28.01
N ASP A 79 -43.54 -27.36 -28.75
CA ASP A 79 -44.74 -26.64 -29.18
C ASP A 79 -45.58 -26.03 -28.02
N SER A 80 -45.54 -26.63 -26.82
CA SER A 80 -46.28 -26.13 -25.65
C SER A 80 -45.64 -24.92 -24.94
N VAL A 81 -44.32 -24.69 -25.10
CA VAL A 81 -43.57 -23.64 -24.37
C VAL A 81 -42.97 -22.58 -25.31
N ARG A 82 -43.04 -22.81 -26.62
CA ARG A 82 -42.43 -21.99 -27.67
C ARG A 82 -42.81 -20.50 -27.61
N GLU A 83 -44.08 -20.19 -27.36
CA GLU A 83 -44.54 -18.79 -27.28
C GLU A 83 -43.96 -18.06 -26.07
N GLN A 84 -43.91 -18.73 -24.91
CA GLN A 84 -43.38 -18.18 -23.66
C GLN A 84 -41.86 -17.97 -23.73
N SER A 85 -41.13 -18.90 -24.33
CA SER A 85 -39.67 -18.78 -24.53
C SER A 85 -39.32 -17.57 -25.42
N LYS A 86 -40.13 -17.31 -26.45
CA LYS A 86 -39.90 -16.17 -27.36
C LYS A 86 -40.14 -14.83 -26.66
N MET A 87 -41.18 -14.73 -25.83
CA MET A 87 -41.45 -13.52 -25.04
C MET A 87 -40.33 -13.23 -24.03
N TYR A 88 -39.77 -14.26 -23.41
CA TYR A 88 -38.64 -14.12 -22.49
C TYR A 88 -37.37 -13.61 -23.20
N ASP A 89 -37.04 -14.15 -24.38
CA ASP A 89 -35.90 -13.69 -25.18
C ASP A 89 -36.05 -12.23 -25.63
N ASP A 90 -37.27 -11.80 -25.97
CA ASP A 90 -37.56 -10.41 -26.35
C ASP A 90 -37.42 -9.46 -25.14
N LEU A 91 -37.83 -9.88 -23.93
CA LEU A 91 -37.60 -9.14 -22.69
C LEU A 91 -36.11 -8.99 -22.37
N LEU A 92 -35.33 -10.07 -22.48
CA LEU A 92 -33.88 -10.04 -22.23
C LEU A 92 -33.16 -9.10 -23.21
N ARG A 93 -33.60 -9.05 -24.47
CA ARG A 93 -33.07 -8.12 -25.48
C ARG A 93 -33.42 -6.67 -25.16
N PHE A 94 -34.62 -6.43 -24.65
CA PHE A 94 -35.07 -5.10 -24.24
C PHE A 94 -34.28 -4.59 -23.02
N GLU A 95 -34.08 -5.44 -22.01
CA GLU A 95 -33.25 -5.16 -20.83
C GLU A 95 -31.81 -4.79 -21.22
N LYS A 96 -31.13 -5.62 -22.02
CA LYS A 96 -29.77 -5.33 -22.53
C LYS A 96 -29.68 -3.98 -23.24
N ARG A 97 -30.73 -3.58 -23.97
CA ARG A 97 -30.79 -2.29 -24.65
C ARG A 97 -30.93 -1.14 -23.65
N LEU A 98 -31.77 -1.29 -22.63
CA LEU A 98 -31.93 -0.30 -21.57
C LEU A 98 -30.65 -0.13 -20.74
N ASP A 99 -29.97 -1.23 -20.41
CA ASP A 99 -28.70 -1.19 -19.68
C ASP A 99 -27.61 -0.49 -20.49
N MET A 100 -27.51 -0.80 -21.78
CA MET A 100 -26.58 -0.13 -22.68
C MET A 100 -26.85 1.39 -22.75
N ILE A 101 -28.12 1.80 -22.88
CA ILE A 101 -28.50 3.22 -22.90
C ILE A 101 -28.19 3.88 -21.55
N SER A 102 -28.49 3.20 -20.44
CA SER A 102 -28.29 3.72 -19.09
C SER A 102 -26.80 3.85 -18.75
N ALA A 103 -25.99 2.85 -19.10
CA ALA A 103 -24.53 2.89 -18.96
C ALA A 103 -23.93 4.01 -19.81
N HIS A 104 -24.39 4.18 -21.05
CA HIS A 104 -23.94 5.25 -21.91
C HIS A 104 -24.30 6.63 -21.35
N LYS A 105 -25.52 6.81 -20.82
CA LYS A 105 -25.95 8.05 -20.18
C LYS A 105 -25.20 8.33 -18.87
N ARG A 106 -24.96 7.31 -18.04
CA ARG A 106 -24.13 7.42 -16.83
C ARG A 106 -22.70 7.83 -17.18
N SER A 107 -22.11 7.22 -18.21
CA SER A 107 -20.77 7.59 -18.69
C SER A 107 -20.73 9.01 -19.24
N GLN A 108 -21.76 9.46 -19.98
CA GLN A 108 -21.86 10.84 -20.45
C GLN A 108 -21.97 11.84 -19.30
N ILE A 109 -22.75 11.52 -18.26
CA ILE A 109 -22.88 12.34 -17.05
C ILE A 109 -21.56 12.36 -16.26
N HIS A 110 -20.89 11.22 -16.14
CA HIS A 110 -19.60 11.13 -15.46
C HIS A 110 -18.51 11.91 -16.21
N ASP A 111 -18.47 11.81 -17.54
CA ASP A 111 -17.52 12.55 -18.38
C ASP A 111 -17.81 14.06 -18.33
N SER A 112 -19.07 14.48 -18.31
CA SER A 112 -19.44 15.89 -18.16
C SER A 112 -19.15 16.43 -16.75
N LEU A 113 -19.29 15.60 -15.70
CA LEU A 113 -18.90 15.93 -14.33
C LEU A 113 -17.39 16.03 -14.16
N GLN A 114 -16.59 15.27 -14.91
CA GLN A 114 -15.13 15.36 -14.83
C GLN A 114 -14.58 16.62 -15.50
N ARG A 115 -15.30 17.24 -16.42
CA ARG A 115 -14.88 18.51 -17.04
C ARG A 115 -14.99 19.66 -16.01
N PRO A 116 -13.93 20.43 -15.76
CA PRO A 116 -14.00 21.60 -14.90
C PRO A 116 -14.77 22.71 -15.63
N ALA A 117 -15.96 23.06 -15.13
CA ALA A 117 -16.66 24.27 -15.57
C ALA A 117 -15.97 25.47 -14.89
N LYS A 118 -15.36 26.34 -15.72
CA LYS A 118 -14.64 27.53 -15.27
C LYS A 118 -15.50 28.75 -15.55
N THR A 119 -15.55 29.68 -14.61
CA THR A 119 -16.06 31.03 -14.85
C THR A 119 -14.92 32.04 -14.80
N THR A 120 -14.84 32.89 -15.82
CA THR A 120 -13.92 34.02 -15.86
C THR A 120 -14.41 35.10 -14.89
N ARG A 121 -13.50 35.55 -14.00
CA ARG A 121 -13.74 36.62 -13.04
C ARG A 121 -12.65 37.69 -13.16
N GLN A 122 -12.94 38.91 -12.76
CA GLN A 122 -11.97 40.00 -12.79
C GLN A 122 -11.31 40.16 -11.41
N LEU A 123 -9.99 40.05 -11.38
CA LEU A 123 -9.12 40.38 -10.25
C LEU A 123 -8.68 41.82 -10.38
N ARG A 124 -9.12 42.68 -9.46
CA ARG A 124 -8.73 44.09 -9.42
C ARG A 124 -7.52 44.27 -8.51
N VAL A 125 -6.43 44.81 -9.05
CA VAL A 125 -5.18 45.09 -8.33
C VAL A 125 -5.06 46.59 -8.04
N PHE A 126 -4.80 46.91 -6.78
CA PHE A 126 -4.58 48.26 -6.27
C PHE A 126 -3.11 48.43 -5.90
N ILE A 127 -2.50 49.51 -6.38
CA ILE A 127 -1.11 49.86 -6.08
C ILE A 127 -1.10 51.23 -5.41
N SER A 128 -0.40 51.32 -4.28
CA SER A 128 -0.19 52.57 -3.55
C SER A 128 1.22 52.61 -2.98
N ASN A 129 1.75 53.81 -2.78
CA ASN A 129 3.01 54.01 -2.09
C ASN A 129 2.88 55.06 -0.98
N THR A 130 3.58 54.82 0.12
CA THR A 130 3.63 55.71 1.29
C THR A 130 5.07 56.16 1.49
N ALA A 131 5.31 57.48 1.52
CA ALA A 131 6.62 58.06 1.77
C ALA A 131 6.79 58.38 3.26
N SER A 132 7.92 57.98 3.84
CA SER A 132 8.22 58.14 5.28
C SER A 132 9.63 58.67 5.50
N GLY A 133 9.79 59.61 6.42
CA GLY A 133 11.11 60.15 6.79
C GLY A 133 11.73 61.06 5.73
N GLN A 134 10.93 61.63 4.84
CA GLN A 134 11.40 62.53 3.79
C GLN A 134 11.82 63.89 4.36
N PRO A 135 12.72 64.63 3.69
CA PRO A 135 13.22 65.92 4.18
C PRO A 135 12.11 66.95 4.45
N TRP A 136 11.02 66.91 3.68
CA TRP A 136 9.86 67.79 3.85
C TRP A 136 8.92 67.37 5.00
N GLN A 137 9.05 66.15 5.52
CA GLN A 137 8.28 65.62 6.66
C GLN A 137 8.98 65.87 8.01
N GLN A 138 10.29 66.12 8.01
CA GLN A 138 11.05 66.40 9.23
C GLN A 138 10.89 67.88 9.61
N GLN A 139 10.06 68.16 10.62
CA GLN A 139 10.13 69.45 11.33
C GLN A 139 11.40 69.50 12.17
N GLN A 140 12.05 70.67 12.19
CA GLN A 140 13.38 70.99 12.75
C GLN A 140 13.86 70.09 13.91
N ASP A 141 15.07 69.57 13.74
CA ASP A 141 15.94 68.87 14.72
C ASP A 141 15.51 67.47 15.22
N GLY A 142 15.49 66.50 14.29
CA GLY A 142 15.47 65.06 14.63
C GLY A 142 16.84 64.40 14.47
N VAL A 143 17.44 63.92 15.57
CA VAL A 143 18.69 63.13 15.54
C VAL A 143 18.44 61.82 14.77
N VAL A 144 19.21 61.61 13.69
CA VAL A 144 19.17 60.37 12.90
C VAL A 144 19.71 59.23 13.76
N ASN A 145 18.84 58.27 14.09
CA ASN A 145 19.20 57.16 14.94
C ASN A 145 19.44 55.91 14.06
N PHE A 146 20.70 55.58 13.82
CA PHE A 146 21.11 54.54 12.87
C PHE A 146 20.69 53.12 13.29
N GLU A 147 20.43 52.90 14.59
CA GLU A 147 20.01 51.59 15.13
C GLU A 147 18.50 51.35 14.98
N THR A 148 17.65 52.37 15.11
CA THR A 148 16.18 52.26 14.99
C THR A 148 15.64 52.61 13.60
N GLY A 149 16.47 53.18 12.71
CA GLY A 149 16.09 53.56 11.34
C GLY A 149 15.13 54.76 11.25
N THR A 150 14.93 55.48 12.36
CA THR A 150 14.07 56.67 12.45
C THR A 150 14.82 57.89 11.89
N GLY A 151 14.22 58.57 10.91
CA GLY A 151 14.81 59.76 10.25
C GLY A 151 15.55 59.48 8.93
N ILE A 152 15.60 58.21 8.48
CA ILE A 152 16.14 57.86 7.17
C ILE A 152 15.00 57.90 6.13
N PRO A 153 15.15 58.63 5.00
CA PRO A 153 14.18 58.63 3.92
C PRO A 153 13.90 57.22 3.40
N ALA A 154 12.62 56.84 3.41
CA ALA A 154 12.16 55.54 2.94
C ALA A 154 10.78 55.68 2.29
N TRP A 155 10.43 54.68 1.49
CA TRP A 155 9.10 54.54 0.93
C TRP A 155 8.65 53.08 1.07
N THR A 156 7.34 52.90 1.19
CA THR A 156 6.70 51.58 1.27
C THR A 156 5.73 51.44 0.10
N LEU A 157 5.97 50.48 -0.78
CA LEU A 157 5.09 50.12 -1.88
C LEU A 157 4.12 49.02 -1.41
N LYS A 158 2.83 49.24 -1.59
CA LYS A 158 1.77 48.32 -1.20
C LYS A 158 0.97 47.88 -2.43
N ILE A 159 0.90 46.57 -2.64
CA ILE A 159 0.19 45.92 -3.75
C ILE A 159 -0.91 45.03 -3.15
N GLU A 160 -2.17 45.37 -3.39
CA GLU A 160 -3.33 44.61 -2.89
C GLU A 160 -4.18 44.11 -4.06
N GLY A 161 -4.82 42.95 -3.93
CA GLY A 161 -5.71 42.43 -4.97
C GLY A 161 -7.02 41.92 -4.41
N ARG A 162 -8.12 42.20 -5.11
CA ARG A 162 -9.46 41.73 -4.75
C ARG A 162 -10.19 41.17 -5.95
N LEU A 163 -10.70 39.95 -5.80
CA LEU A 163 -11.56 39.33 -6.80
C LEU A 163 -12.95 40.00 -6.79
N LEU A 164 -13.41 40.44 -7.95
CA LEU A 164 -14.75 40.99 -8.12
C LEU A 164 -15.76 39.85 -8.32
N ASP A 165 -16.86 39.92 -7.59
CA ASP A 165 -17.99 39.01 -7.77
C ASP A 165 -18.75 39.44 -9.04
N GLY A 166 -18.94 38.51 -9.99
CA GLY A 166 -19.89 38.70 -11.09
C GLY A 166 -21.35 38.79 -10.59
N ASN A 167 -22.32 38.86 -11.51
CA ASN A 167 -23.78 38.97 -11.27
C ASN A 167 -24.44 37.76 -10.55
N THR A 168 -23.77 37.16 -9.57
CA THR A 168 -24.23 36.00 -8.81
C THR A 168 -24.98 36.42 -7.55
N THR A 169 -26.10 35.76 -7.28
CA THR A 169 -26.94 35.99 -6.09
C THR A 169 -26.18 35.65 -4.81
N LYS A 170 -26.44 36.37 -3.71
CA LYS A 170 -25.74 36.23 -2.41
C LYS A 170 -25.68 34.78 -1.88
N ALA A 171 -26.62 33.91 -2.28
CA ALA A 171 -26.71 32.50 -1.87
C ALA A 171 -25.70 31.53 -2.55
N ASN A 172 -24.98 31.99 -3.59
CA ASN A 172 -24.00 31.21 -4.33
C ASN A 172 -22.55 31.70 -4.13
N ARG A 173 -22.30 32.58 -3.14
CA ARG A 173 -20.96 33.04 -2.80
C ARG A 173 -20.22 31.97 -1.99
N GLY A 174 -19.16 31.41 -2.56
CA GLY A 174 -18.17 30.62 -1.83
C GLY A 174 -17.31 31.51 -0.92
N PRO A 175 -16.41 30.92 -0.10
CA PRO A 175 -15.49 31.70 0.74
C PRO A 175 -14.59 32.59 -0.14
N PRO A 176 -14.32 33.84 0.28
CA PRO A 176 -13.47 34.75 -0.48
C PRO A 176 -12.05 34.20 -0.57
N ARG A 177 -11.53 34.04 -1.80
CA ARG A 177 -10.13 33.68 -2.02
C ARG A 177 -9.26 34.93 -1.89
N LYS A 178 -8.15 34.80 -1.18
CA LYS A 178 -7.19 35.89 -0.98
C LYS A 178 -6.28 36.05 -2.19
N PHE A 179 -5.70 37.24 -2.32
CA PHE A 179 -4.84 37.61 -3.47
C PHE A 179 -3.68 36.63 -3.69
N SER A 180 -2.97 36.24 -2.64
CA SER A 180 -1.80 35.36 -2.76
C SER A 180 -2.14 33.94 -3.23
N SER A 181 -3.39 33.49 -3.12
CA SER A 181 -3.82 32.16 -3.60
C SER A 181 -3.94 32.10 -5.13
N LEU A 182 -3.99 33.25 -5.81
CA LEU A 182 -4.18 33.34 -7.26
C LEU A 182 -2.86 33.55 -8.01
N LEU A 183 -1.75 33.66 -7.28
CA LEU A 183 -0.42 33.99 -7.81
C LEU A 183 0.55 32.82 -7.60
N LYS A 184 1.33 32.52 -8.64
CA LYS A 184 2.45 31.56 -8.59
C LYS A 184 3.72 32.24 -8.09
N SER A 185 4.01 33.42 -8.64
CA SER A 185 5.09 34.30 -8.20
C SER A 185 4.84 35.75 -8.60
N MET A 186 5.51 36.67 -7.91
CA MET A 186 5.47 38.10 -8.19
C MET A 186 6.90 38.66 -8.10
N ILE A 187 7.31 39.40 -9.12
CA ILE A 187 8.64 40.02 -9.21
C ILE A 187 8.42 41.53 -9.35
N VAL A 188 9.12 42.32 -8.53
CA VAL A 188 9.07 43.78 -8.61
C VAL A 188 10.48 44.28 -8.91
N GLU A 189 10.66 44.88 -10.09
CA GLU A 189 11.89 45.50 -10.54
C GLU A 189 11.82 47.01 -10.34
N PHE A 190 12.85 47.58 -9.72
CA PHE A 190 12.98 49.02 -9.51
C PHE A 190 14.08 49.58 -10.41
N ASP A 191 13.78 50.67 -11.11
CA ASP A 191 14.74 51.41 -11.93
C ASP A 191 15.59 52.31 -11.02
N ARG A 192 16.70 51.75 -10.49
CA ARG A 192 17.54 52.37 -9.45
C ARG A 192 19.02 52.12 -9.70
N ASP A 193 19.84 53.13 -9.46
CA ASP A 193 21.30 53.04 -9.52
C ASP A 193 21.88 52.15 -8.42
N SER A 194 22.43 51.00 -8.84
CA SER A 194 23.05 49.97 -7.97
C SER A 194 24.31 50.46 -7.22
N SER A 195 24.93 51.56 -7.67
CA SER A 195 26.12 52.15 -7.03
C SER A 195 25.82 52.97 -5.77
N LEU A 196 24.63 53.56 -5.69
CA LEU A 196 24.20 54.42 -4.58
C LEU A 196 23.54 53.64 -3.45
N TYR A 197 23.06 52.42 -3.74
CA TYR A 197 22.22 51.66 -2.83
C TYR A 197 22.59 50.17 -2.84
N PRO A 198 23.06 49.60 -1.71
CA PRO A 198 23.50 48.19 -1.65
C PRO A 198 22.37 47.15 -1.74
N GLU A 199 21.11 47.58 -1.66
CA GLU A 199 19.93 46.71 -1.69
C GLU A 199 19.59 46.31 -3.13
N SER A 200 19.18 45.05 -3.35
CA SER A 200 18.81 44.56 -4.68
C SER A 200 17.65 45.35 -5.29
N SER A 201 17.81 45.78 -6.55
CA SER A 201 16.75 46.44 -7.33
C SER A 201 15.59 45.52 -7.70
N ILE A 202 15.73 44.21 -7.46
CA ILE A 202 14.71 43.20 -7.75
C ILE A 202 14.25 42.58 -6.42
N VAL A 203 12.93 42.43 -6.28
CA VAL A 203 12.26 41.71 -5.17
C VAL A 203 11.42 40.60 -5.77
N GLU A 204 11.69 39.36 -5.35
CA GLU A 204 10.97 38.16 -5.83
C GLU A 204 10.19 37.53 -4.69
N TRP A 205 8.92 37.21 -4.94
CA TRP A 205 8.09 36.40 -4.06
C TRP A 205 7.60 35.17 -4.82
N HIS A 206 7.81 33.99 -4.22
CA HIS A 206 7.33 32.71 -4.71
C HIS A 206 6.44 32.07 -3.65
N ARG A 207 5.31 31.50 -4.08
CA ARG A 207 4.40 30.81 -3.18
C ARG A 207 5.05 29.56 -2.59
N GLN A 208 5.13 29.48 -1.25
CA GLN A 208 5.54 28.26 -0.54
C GLN A 208 4.31 27.49 -0.03
N PRO A 209 4.31 26.14 -0.06
CA PRO A 209 3.14 25.33 0.33
C PRO A 209 2.64 25.51 1.77
N ALA A 210 3.48 26.02 2.68
CA ALA A 210 3.18 26.15 4.10
C ALA A 210 2.88 27.60 4.55
N GLU A 211 2.92 28.58 3.66
CA GLU A 211 2.73 30.00 4.01
C GLU A 211 1.24 30.38 4.08
N PRO A 212 0.78 31.14 5.10
CA PRO A 212 -0.61 31.59 5.18
C PRO A 212 -0.97 32.56 4.05
N GLU A 213 -2.18 32.44 3.52
CA GLU A 213 -2.67 33.29 2.44
C GLU A 213 -2.84 34.76 2.87
N LYS A 214 -2.42 35.70 2.01
CA LYS A 214 -2.37 37.16 2.23
C LYS A 214 -3.15 37.92 1.15
N ASP A 215 -3.72 39.06 1.53
CA ASP A 215 -4.50 39.93 0.63
C ASP A 215 -3.66 41.00 -0.10
N GLY A 216 -2.42 41.22 0.36
CA GLY A 216 -1.49 42.15 -0.27
C GLY A 216 -0.04 41.98 0.21
N PHE A 217 0.86 42.66 -0.49
CA PHE A 217 2.30 42.67 -0.23
C PHE A 217 2.77 44.09 0.05
N GLU A 218 3.65 44.24 1.04
CA GLU A 218 4.27 45.50 1.42
C GLU A 218 5.79 45.40 1.26
N ILE A 219 6.37 46.28 0.45
CA ILE A 219 7.81 46.33 0.17
C ILE A 219 8.33 47.67 0.68
N LYS A 220 9.18 47.62 1.71
CA LYS A 220 9.81 48.81 2.30
C LYS A 220 11.25 48.92 1.84
N ARG A 221 11.61 50.07 1.26
CA ARG A 221 12.97 50.36 0.77
C ARG A 221 13.37 51.78 1.18
N ARG A 222 14.67 52.01 1.36
CA ARG A 222 15.24 53.36 1.62
C ARG A 222 15.26 54.15 0.31
N GLY A 223 15.09 55.47 0.34
CA GLY A 223 15.20 56.33 -0.85
C GLY A 223 14.48 57.67 -0.71
N ASP A 224 15.04 58.68 -1.38
CA ASP A 224 14.62 60.08 -1.39
C ASP A 224 14.09 60.56 -2.76
N GLN A 225 14.35 59.80 -3.83
CA GLN A 225 13.96 60.14 -5.21
C GLN A 225 12.78 59.29 -5.71
N SER A 226 11.98 59.90 -6.59
CA SER A 226 10.91 59.22 -7.33
C SER A 226 11.50 58.30 -8.41
N LEU A 227 10.95 57.09 -8.55
CA LEU A 227 11.49 56.05 -9.44
C LEU A 227 10.40 55.21 -10.08
N LYS A 228 10.74 54.53 -11.18
CA LYS A 228 9.83 53.63 -11.89
C LYS A 228 9.95 52.22 -11.33
N ALA A 229 8.80 51.59 -11.09
CA ALA A 229 8.68 50.20 -10.68
C ALA A 229 7.92 49.41 -11.75
N ARG A 230 8.45 48.23 -12.10
CA ARG A 230 7.80 47.26 -12.97
C ARG A 230 7.41 46.05 -12.13
N ILE A 231 6.12 45.77 -12.05
CA ILE A 231 5.56 44.64 -11.28
C ILE A 231 5.17 43.56 -12.29
N ILE A 232 5.80 42.40 -12.19
CA ILE A 232 5.62 41.24 -13.06
C ILE A 232 4.90 40.17 -12.24
N ILE A 233 3.69 39.78 -12.66
CA ILE A 233 2.82 38.86 -11.94
C ILE A 233 2.65 37.58 -12.76
N HIS A 234 3.01 36.44 -12.17
CA HIS A 234 2.70 35.12 -12.72
C HIS A 234 1.46 34.57 -12.02
N LEU A 235 0.38 34.38 -12.78
CA LEU A 235 -0.88 33.82 -12.27
C LEU A 235 -0.77 32.30 -12.06
N ASP A 236 -1.46 31.80 -11.03
CA ASP A 236 -1.56 30.37 -10.74
C ASP A 236 -2.79 29.78 -11.45
N HIS A 237 -2.57 29.12 -12.58
CA HIS A 237 -3.63 28.47 -13.35
C HIS A 237 -3.75 27.01 -12.94
N ILE A 238 -4.97 26.57 -12.62
CA ILE A 238 -5.29 25.17 -12.32
C ILE A 238 -6.31 24.68 -13.36
N PRO A 239 -5.97 23.68 -14.21
CA PRO A 239 -4.63 23.13 -14.48
C PRO A 239 -3.65 24.15 -15.08
N GLU A 240 -2.34 23.89 -14.94
CA GLU A 240 -1.28 24.76 -15.47
C GLU A 240 -1.48 25.00 -16.97
N LYS A 241 -1.52 26.28 -17.36
CA LYS A 241 -1.54 26.72 -18.76
C LYS A 241 -0.11 26.88 -19.27
N TYR A 242 0.07 26.62 -20.55
CA TYR A 242 1.34 26.83 -21.26
C TYR A 242 1.08 27.68 -22.50
N GLY A 243 2.01 28.59 -22.79
CA GLY A 243 2.08 29.24 -24.08
C GLY A 243 2.57 28.24 -25.13
N ILE A 244 2.15 28.41 -26.37
CA ILE A 244 2.56 27.55 -27.48
C ILE A 244 3.55 28.32 -28.36
N SER A 245 4.62 27.66 -28.82
CA SER A 245 5.53 28.25 -29.82
C SER A 245 4.75 28.79 -31.03
N GLU A 246 5.17 29.94 -31.56
CA GLU A 246 4.47 30.64 -32.64
C GLU A 246 4.13 29.75 -33.87
N PRO A 247 5.01 28.84 -34.35
CA PRO A 247 4.68 27.95 -35.47
C PRO A 247 3.55 26.96 -35.17
N LEU A 248 3.55 26.38 -33.97
CA LEU A 248 2.52 25.42 -33.54
C LEU A 248 1.21 26.13 -33.17
N SER A 249 1.30 27.35 -32.66
CA SER A 249 0.15 28.22 -32.37
C SER A 249 -0.63 28.58 -33.63
N GLN A 250 0.06 28.92 -34.72
CA GLN A 250 -0.57 29.22 -36.01
C GLN A 250 -1.28 27.99 -36.62
N LEU A 251 -0.73 26.78 -36.42
CA LEU A 251 -1.31 25.54 -36.92
C LEU A 251 -2.57 25.11 -36.14
N LEU A 252 -2.55 25.27 -34.82
CA LEU A 252 -3.67 24.87 -33.94
C LEU A 252 -4.72 25.97 -33.75
N GLY A 253 -4.39 27.23 -34.06
CA GLY A 253 -5.26 28.38 -33.84
C GLY A 253 -5.40 28.77 -32.36
N ILE A 254 -4.45 28.37 -31.51
CA ILE A 254 -4.51 28.55 -30.05
C ILE A 254 -3.20 29.19 -29.58
N LYS A 255 -3.29 30.19 -28.70
CA LYS A 255 -2.12 30.85 -28.10
C LYS A 255 -1.72 30.22 -26.77
N GLU A 256 -2.69 29.91 -25.92
CA GLU A 256 -2.49 29.39 -24.57
C GLU A 256 -3.57 28.38 -24.21
N ASP A 257 -3.17 27.23 -23.67
CA ASP A 257 -4.10 26.24 -23.12
C ASP A 257 -3.36 25.29 -22.15
N SER A 258 -4.11 24.44 -21.45
CA SER A 258 -3.58 23.36 -20.64
C SER A 258 -2.90 22.29 -21.50
N ARG A 259 -1.91 21.58 -20.95
CA ARG A 259 -1.21 20.50 -21.67
C ARG A 259 -2.18 19.48 -22.28
N ALA A 260 -3.19 19.06 -21.52
CA ALA A 260 -4.20 18.11 -21.98
C ALA A 260 -5.07 18.68 -23.10
N GLY A 261 -5.42 19.97 -23.02
CA GLY A 261 -6.14 20.70 -24.06
C GLY A 261 -5.33 20.76 -25.36
N ILE A 262 -4.06 21.15 -25.29
CA ILE A 262 -3.15 21.21 -26.46
C ILE A 262 -3.03 19.84 -27.13
N ILE A 263 -2.88 18.77 -26.36
CA ILE A 263 -2.84 17.39 -26.89
C ILE A 263 -4.17 17.02 -27.55
N THR A 264 -5.30 17.44 -26.97
CA THR A 264 -6.63 17.19 -27.55
C THR A 264 -6.82 17.94 -28.87
N HIS A 265 -6.35 19.18 -28.95
CA HIS A 265 -6.36 19.98 -30.18
C HIS A 265 -5.43 19.40 -31.26
N MET A 266 -4.25 18.92 -30.88
CA MET A 266 -3.38 18.15 -31.76
C MET A 266 -4.06 16.88 -32.27
N TRP A 267 -4.77 16.16 -31.41
CA TRP A 267 -5.56 14.98 -31.81
C TRP A 267 -6.71 15.32 -32.74
N ALA A 268 -7.38 16.46 -32.52
CA ALA A 268 -8.43 16.94 -33.40
C ALA A 268 -7.87 17.26 -34.79
N TYR A 269 -6.70 17.90 -34.87
CA TYR A 269 -5.99 18.16 -36.12
C TYR A 269 -5.61 16.87 -36.87
N VAL A 270 -5.03 15.89 -36.16
CA VAL A 270 -4.65 14.57 -36.72
C VAL A 270 -5.88 13.82 -37.28
N LYS A 271 -7.03 13.91 -36.59
CA LYS A 271 -8.28 13.30 -37.05
C LYS A 271 -8.90 14.06 -38.22
N GLN A 272 -8.90 15.38 -38.19
CA GLN A 272 -9.47 16.22 -39.24
C GLN A 272 -8.75 16.02 -40.57
N ASN A 273 -7.43 15.84 -40.53
CA ASN A 273 -6.60 15.62 -41.71
C ASN A 273 -6.36 14.13 -42.03
N ASN A 274 -7.00 13.19 -41.32
CA ASN A 274 -6.87 11.74 -41.51
C ASN A 274 -5.41 11.23 -41.56
N LEU A 275 -4.57 11.69 -40.62
CA LEU A 275 -3.12 11.41 -40.61
C LEU A 275 -2.72 10.10 -39.92
N LEU A 276 -3.70 9.28 -39.49
CA LEU A 276 -3.45 7.96 -38.91
C LEU A 276 -3.22 6.91 -40.00
N ASP A 277 -2.22 6.06 -39.83
CA ASP A 277 -1.95 5.00 -40.80
C ASP A 277 -3.09 3.97 -40.84
N LYS A 278 -3.40 3.47 -42.04
CA LYS A 278 -4.54 2.56 -42.26
C LYS A 278 -4.24 1.13 -41.82
N GLU A 279 -2.99 0.71 -41.89
CA GLU A 279 -2.53 -0.63 -41.51
C GLU A 279 -2.18 -0.71 -40.01
N ASP A 280 -1.43 0.27 -39.50
CA ASP A 280 -1.11 0.38 -38.08
C ASP A 280 -1.59 1.69 -37.48
N ARG A 281 -2.72 1.63 -36.76
CA ARG A 281 -3.35 2.79 -36.10
C ARG A 281 -2.51 3.42 -34.99
N ARG A 282 -1.33 2.86 -34.69
CA ARG A 282 -0.38 3.40 -33.71
C ARG A 282 0.55 4.46 -34.30
N ILE A 283 0.63 4.58 -35.63
CA ILE A 283 1.55 5.50 -36.32
C ILE A 283 0.78 6.68 -36.92
N ILE A 284 1.30 7.88 -36.68
CA ILE A 284 0.82 9.15 -37.26
C ILE A 284 1.80 9.57 -38.34
N LYS A 285 1.33 9.73 -39.58
CA LYS A 285 2.12 10.25 -40.70
C LYS A 285 2.09 11.78 -40.65
N ALA A 286 3.25 12.42 -40.57
CA ALA A 286 3.32 13.87 -40.50
C ALA A 286 3.02 14.48 -41.88
N ASP A 287 2.12 15.46 -41.90
CA ASP A 287 1.86 16.30 -43.08
C ASP A 287 3.02 17.30 -43.29
N ASP A 288 3.13 17.95 -44.45
CA ASP A 288 4.23 18.87 -44.76
C ASP A 288 4.39 20.00 -43.71
N ASN A 289 3.27 20.42 -43.11
CA ASN A 289 3.23 21.40 -42.02
C ASN A 289 3.66 20.84 -40.65
N LEU A 290 3.39 19.56 -40.37
CA LEU A 290 3.88 18.91 -39.14
C LEU A 290 5.34 18.50 -39.27
N LYS A 291 5.76 18.17 -40.50
CA LYS A 291 7.14 17.84 -40.85
C LYS A 291 8.06 19.05 -40.72
N SER A 292 7.60 20.25 -41.09
CA SER A 292 8.38 21.48 -40.90
C SER A 292 8.55 21.86 -39.43
N ILE A 293 7.59 21.54 -38.55
CA ILE A 293 7.63 21.85 -37.12
C ILE A 293 8.38 20.78 -36.32
N PHE A 294 8.10 19.50 -36.54
CA PHE A 294 8.65 18.38 -35.76
C PHE A 294 9.90 17.74 -36.36
N GLY A 295 10.20 18.00 -37.64
CA GLY A 295 11.38 17.46 -38.32
C GLY A 295 11.36 15.94 -38.51
N CYS A 296 10.22 15.28 -38.32
CA CYS A 296 10.06 13.82 -38.39
C CYS A 296 8.96 13.44 -39.39
N ASP A 297 9.17 12.36 -40.15
CA ASP A 297 8.21 11.87 -41.16
C ASP A 297 7.06 11.05 -40.54
N SER A 298 7.30 10.39 -39.40
CA SER A 298 6.29 9.61 -38.69
C SER A 298 6.51 9.67 -37.18
N ILE A 299 5.41 9.64 -36.42
CA ILE A 299 5.40 9.73 -34.97
C ILE A 299 4.51 8.62 -34.39
N TYR A 300 4.98 7.94 -33.35
CA TYR A 300 4.16 6.97 -32.63
C TYR A 300 3.17 7.66 -31.70
N TYR A 301 1.97 7.08 -31.58
CA TYR A 301 0.87 7.56 -30.71
C TYR A 301 1.34 7.94 -29.30
N HIS A 302 2.16 7.10 -28.68
CA HIS A 302 2.62 7.29 -27.30
C HIS A 302 3.69 8.40 -27.15
N GLN A 303 4.36 8.79 -28.24
CA GLN A 303 5.41 9.82 -28.23
C GLN A 303 4.85 11.23 -28.47
N LEU A 304 3.60 11.35 -28.95
CA LEU A 304 2.97 12.64 -29.24
C LEU A 304 3.00 13.62 -28.03
N PRO A 305 2.72 13.19 -26.78
CA PRO A 305 2.82 14.07 -25.60
C PRO A 305 4.24 14.56 -25.29
N GLU A 306 5.27 13.80 -25.64
CA GLU A 306 6.69 14.17 -25.45
C GLU A 306 7.16 15.15 -26.52
N VAL A 307 6.71 14.96 -27.77
CA VAL A 307 7.02 15.87 -28.86
C VAL A 307 6.38 17.23 -28.62
N VAL A 308 5.09 17.27 -28.25
CA VAL A 308 4.38 18.51 -27.92
C VAL A 308 5.05 19.26 -26.77
N GLN A 309 5.62 18.54 -25.78
CA GLN A 309 6.28 19.15 -24.62
C GLN A 309 7.46 20.05 -25.00
N LYS A 310 8.15 19.79 -26.12
CA LYS A 310 9.29 20.62 -26.59
C LYS A 310 8.87 22.00 -27.09
N PHE A 311 7.58 22.19 -27.41
CA PHE A 311 7.03 23.42 -27.98
C PHE A 311 6.15 24.20 -26.99
N LEU A 312 6.12 23.76 -25.73
CA LEU A 312 5.45 24.45 -24.65
C LEU A 312 6.38 25.51 -24.05
N LEU A 313 5.90 26.74 -23.99
CA LEU A 313 6.55 27.90 -23.39
C LEU A 313 5.82 28.28 -22.09
N PRO A 314 6.51 28.92 -21.13
CA PRO A 314 5.81 29.53 -19.99
C PRO A 314 4.82 30.60 -20.50
N VAL A 315 3.70 30.78 -19.80
CA VAL A 315 2.72 31.82 -20.11
C VAL A 315 3.32 33.19 -19.83
N ASP A 316 2.98 34.15 -20.70
CA ASP A 316 3.45 35.53 -20.57
C ASP A 316 2.93 36.15 -19.25
N PRO A 317 3.81 36.73 -18.42
CA PRO A 317 3.37 37.35 -17.17
C PRO A 317 2.63 38.66 -17.40
N VAL A 318 1.78 39.03 -16.43
CA VAL A 318 1.12 40.33 -16.43
C VAL A 318 2.11 41.37 -15.92
N VAL A 319 2.43 42.38 -16.75
CA VAL A 319 3.36 43.46 -16.42
C VAL A 319 2.61 44.75 -16.13
N LEU A 320 2.77 45.29 -14.93
CA LEU A 320 2.19 46.56 -14.49
C LEU A 320 3.31 47.58 -14.25
N GLU A 321 3.21 48.75 -14.87
CA GLU A 321 4.17 49.84 -14.69
C GLU A 321 3.61 50.88 -13.70
N TYR A 322 4.39 51.23 -12.69
CA TYR A 322 4.01 52.19 -11.65
C TYR A 322 5.14 53.17 -11.32
N ASN A 323 4.82 54.46 -11.19
CA ASN A 323 5.77 55.48 -10.78
C ASN A 323 5.63 55.75 -9.29
N ILE A 324 6.67 55.46 -8.51
CA ILE A 324 6.73 55.74 -7.08
C ILE A 324 7.09 57.22 -6.91
N MET A 325 6.14 58.01 -6.40
CA MET A 325 6.30 59.44 -6.15
C MET A 325 6.53 59.71 -4.66
N VAL A 326 7.51 60.54 -4.33
CA VAL A 326 7.94 60.80 -2.94
C VAL A 326 7.44 62.17 -2.41
N ASP A 327 6.73 62.92 -3.24
CA ASP A 327 6.29 64.29 -2.98
C ASP A 327 5.12 64.41 -1.97
N LYS A 328 4.42 63.30 -1.68
CA LYS A 328 3.24 63.25 -0.79
C LYS A 328 3.35 62.09 0.18
N GLU A 329 2.64 62.17 1.31
CA GLU A 329 2.69 61.13 2.35
C GLU A 329 2.15 59.79 1.83
N GLN A 330 1.06 59.84 1.05
CA GLN A 330 0.48 58.67 0.41
C GLN A 330 0.03 59.01 -1.01
N THR A 331 0.40 58.17 -1.96
CA THR A 331 0.00 58.25 -3.37
C THR A 331 -0.64 56.95 -3.81
N PHE A 332 -1.74 57.07 -4.54
CA PHE A 332 -2.49 55.96 -5.11
C PHE A 332 -2.33 55.98 -6.63
N ALA A 333 -2.33 54.82 -7.28
CA ALA A 333 -2.42 54.75 -8.73
C ALA A 333 -3.73 55.39 -9.22
N GLU A 334 -3.68 56.13 -10.33
CA GLU A 334 -4.86 56.78 -10.92
C GLU A 334 -5.90 55.77 -11.44
N HIS A 335 -5.45 54.58 -11.84
CA HIS A 335 -6.28 53.51 -12.39
C HIS A 335 -6.03 52.22 -11.61
N ALA A 336 -7.09 51.43 -11.40
CA ALA A 336 -6.98 50.07 -10.91
C ALA A 336 -6.78 49.11 -12.09
N TYR A 337 -5.96 48.08 -11.92
CA TYR A 337 -5.67 47.11 -12.98
C TYR A 337 -6.61 45.92 -12.85
N ASP A 338 -7.44 45.68 -13.87
CA ASP A 338 -8.35 44.55 -13.92
C ASP A 338 -7.73 43.40 -14.74
N ILE A 339 -7.54 42.25 -14.10
CA ILE A 339 -6.91 41.05 -14.66
C ILE A 339 -7.97 39.93 -14.72
N GLU A 340 -8.11 39.25 -15.86
CA GLU A 340 -9.04 38.12 -15.98
C GLU A 340 -8.45 36.84 -15.39
N VAL A 341 -9.20 36.17 -14.51
CA VAL A 341 -8.79 34.95 -13.81
C VAL A 341 -9.92 33.91 -13.87
N ASP A 342 -9.57 32.68 -14.25
CA ASP A 342 -10.48 31.54 -14.25
C ASP A 342 -10.65 30.97 -12.84
N VAL A 343 -11.89 30.87 -12.35
CA VAL A 343 -12.23 30.28 -11.04
C VAL A 343 -13.23 29.13 -11.22
N GLU A 344 -13.16 28.13 -10.35
CA GLU A 344 -14.09 26.99 -10.35
C GLU A 344 -15.47 27.38 -9.81
N ASP A 345 -16.52 26.86 -10.45
CA ASP A 345 -17.91 27.14 -10.06
C ASP A 345 -18.37 26.37 -8.81
N PRO A 346 -18.85 27.05 -7.75
CA PRO A 346 -19.36 26.40 -6.54
C PRO A 346 -20.70 25.64 -6.76
N ILE A 347 -21.37 25.86 -7.90
CA ILE A 347 -22.62 25.16 -8.28
C ILE A 347 -22.37 23.66 -8.47
N LYS A 348 -21.14 23.27 -8.86
CA LYS A 348 -20.74 21.87 -9.08
C LYS A 348 -20.70 21.05 -7.78
N GLN A 349 -20.31 21.65 -6.65
CA GLN A 349 -20.36 20.98 -5.34
C GLN A 349 -21.79 20.65 -4.94
N LYS A 350 -22.75 21.56 -5.22
CA LYS A 350 -24.17 21.30 -5.00
C LYS A 350 -24.71 20.20 -5.91
N MET A 351 -24.33 20.18 -7.20
CA MET A 351 -24.70 19.08 -8.13
C MET A 351 -24.11 17.72 -7.71
N ASN A 352 -22.87 17.67 -7.22
CA ASN A 352 -22.28 16.45 -6.66
C ASN A 352 -23.07 15.95 -5.43
N ASN A 353 -23.54 16.86 -4.59
CA ASN A 353 -24.36 16.53 -3.42
C ASN A 353 -25.76 16.02 -3.83
N THR A 354 -26.39 16.60 -4.85
CA THR A 354 -27.68 16.06 -5.36
C THR A 354 -27.50 14.71 -6.04
N ILE A 355 -26.44 14.49 -6.83
CA ILE A 355 -26.21 13.22 -7.53
C ILE A 355 -25.84 12.10 -6.56
N SER A 356 -25.07 12.39 -5.50
CA SER A 356 -24.84 11.43 -4.41
C SER A 356 -26.12 11.09 -3.63
N THR A 357 -27.07 12.03 -3.55
CA THR A 357 -28.40 11.79 -2.97
C THR A 357 -29.30 10.92 -3.87
N TYR A 358 -29.05 10.89 -5.19
CA TYR A 358 -29.76 10.04 -6.16
C TYR A 358 -29.06 8.72 -6.47
N MET A 359 -28.02 8.33 -5.72
CA MET A 359 -27.52 6.95 -5.73
C MET A 359 -28.70 6.00 -5.45
N PRO A 360 -28.77 4.83 -6.12
CA PRO A 360 -29.96 4.00 -6.10
C PRO A 360 -30.31 3.66 -4.66
N ASN A 361 -31.57 3.90 -4.25
CA ASN A 361 -32.13 3.40 -3.01
C ASN A 361 -31.65 1.94 -2.84
N HIS A 362 -30.77 1.71 -1.87
CA HIS A 362 -30.02 0.46 -1.68
C HIS A 362 -30.97 -0.76 -1.70
N GLU A 363 -32.18 -0.55 -1.20
CA GLU A 363 -33.27 -1.51 -1.14
C GLU A 363 -33.78 -1.97 -2.52
N LEU A 364 -33.94 -1.05 -3.49
CA LEU A 364 -34.37 -1.41 -4.86
C LEU A 364 -33.27 -2.16 -5.62
N SER A 365 -32.00 -1.77 -5.42
CA SER A 365 -30.87 -2.46 -6.05
C SER A 365 -30.68 -3.87 -5.49
N GLN A 366 -30.87 -4.06 -4.18
CA GLN A 366 -30.86 -5.38 -3.55
C GLN A 366 -32.02 -6.24 -4.05
N LYS A 367 -33.22 -5.67 -4.18
CA LYS A 367 -34.39 -6.39 -4.68
C LYS A 367 -34.23 -6.84 -6.14
N ILE A 368 -33.62 -6.00 -6.99
CA ILE A 368 -33.30 -6.38 -8.39
C ILE A 368 -32.27 -7.52 -8.39
N SER A 369 -31.22 -7.43 -7.57
CA SER A 369 -30.21 -8.49 -7.48
C SER A 369 -30.77 -9.83 -6.99
N GLN A 370 -31.73 -9.81 -6.05
CA GLN A 370 -32.42 -11.01 -5.58
C GLN A 370 -33.25 -11.66 -6.68
N LEU A 371 -34.05 -10.86 -7.40
CA LEU A 371 -34.86 -11.36 -8.52
C LEU A 371 -33.99 -11.94 -9.64
N ASP A 372 -32.84 -11.31 -9.90
CA ASP A 372 -31.87 -11.79 -10.90
C ASP A 372 -31.25 -13.15 -10.53
N GLU A 373 -31.01 -13.38 -9.24
CA GLU A 373 -30.51 -14.66 -8.74
C GLU A 373 -31.58 -15.75 -8.85
N GLU A 374 -32.83 -15.45 -8.49
CA GLU A 374 -33.96 -16.38 -8.65
C GLU A 374 -34.21 -16.77 -10.12
N ILE A 375 -34.10 -15.81 -11.03
CA ILE A 375 -34.21 -16.05 -12.48
C ILE A 375 -33.08 -16.97 -12.96
N SER A 376 -31.84 -16.76 -12.49
CA SER A 376 -30.70 -17.60 -12.87
C SER A 376 -30.84 -19.03 -12.36
N GLN A 377 -31.25 -19.21 -11.10
CA GLN A 377 -31.50 -20.53 -10.53
C GLN A 377 -32.59 -21.28 -11.31
N SER A 378 -33.67 -20.57 -11.69
CA SER A 378 -34.75 -21.12 -12.51
C SER A 378 -34.28 -21.52 -13.90
N ALA A 379 -33.45 -20.70 -14.56
CA ALA A 379 -32.89 -21.01 -15.88
C ALA A 379 -31.98 -22.26 -15.84
N VAL A 380 -31.16 -22.41 -14.80
CA VAL A 380 -30.32 -23.60 -14.59
C VAL A 380 -31.17 -24.85 -14.34
N ALA A 381 -32.23 -24.73 -13.53
CA ALA A 381 -33.16 -25.84 -13.29
C ALA A 381 -33.86 -26.31 -14.57
N VAL A 382 -34.34 -25.37 -15.39
CA VAL A 382 -34.95 -25.66 -16.70
C VAL A 382 -33.96 -26.35 -17.63
N ARG A 383 -32.72 -25.85 -17.70
CA ARG A 383 -31.66 -26.48 -18.51
C ARG A 383 -31.35 -27.91 -18.06
N ASN A 384 -31.26 -28.15 -16.76
CA ASN A 384 -31.05 -29.49 -16.21
C ASN A 384 -32.23 -30.43 -16.51
N ALA A 385 -33.46 -29.92 -16.47
CA ALA A 385 -34.65 -30.70 -16.82
C ALA A 385 -34.66 -31.11 -18.30
N VAL A 386 -34.26 -30.20 -19.21
CA VAL A 386 -34.13 -30.49 -20.64
C VAL A 386 -33.06 -31.55 -20.89
N ILE A 387 -31.88 -31.41 -20.26
CA ILE A 387 -30.80 -32.41 -20.38
C ILE A 387 -31.26 -33.78 -19.89
N LYS A 388 -31.95 -33.84 -18.75
CA LYS A 388 -32.51 -35.09 -18.22
C LYS A 388 -33.55 -35.71 -19.15
N ARG A 389 -34.45 -34.90 -19.70
CA ARG A 389 -35.45 -35.38 -20.66
C ARG A 389 -34.79 -35.94 -21.91
N ASP A 390 -33.89 -35.17 -22.52
CA ASP A 390 -33.20 -35.57 -23.75
C ASP A 390 -32.38 -36.85 -23.52
N PHE A 391 -31.71 -36.95 -22.37
CA PHE A 391 -31.04 -38.17 -21.93
C PHE A 391 -32.00 -39.38 -21.84
N LEU A 392 -33.14 -39.22 -21.17
CA LEU A 392 -34.13 -40.30 -21.02
C LEU A 392 -34.80 -40.68 -22.35
N ASP A 393 -35.06 -39.70 -23.22
CA ASP A 393 -35.63 -39.91 -24.56
C ASP A 393 -34.64 -40.63 -25.49
N GLU A 394 -33.34 -40.32 -25.41
CA GLU A 394 -32.31 -41.04 -26.17
C GLU A 394 -32.06 -42.44 -25.58
N PHE A 395 -32.02 -42.56 -24.25
CA PHE A 395 -31.83 -43.83 -23.56
C PHE A 395 -32.98 -44.81 -23.80
N SER A 396 -34.23 -44.32 -23.87
CA SER A 396 -35.42 -45.15 -24.08
C SER A 396 -35.51 -45.73 -25.50
N LYS A 397 -34.87 -45.10 -26.50
CA LYS A 397 -34.90 -45.57 -27.90
C LYS A 397 -33.99 -46.76 -28.14
N ASP A 398 -32.76 -46.74 -27.61
CA ASP A 398 -31.79 -47.84 -27.71
C ASP A 398 -30.74 -47.73 -26.59
N SER A 399 -30.98 -48.43 -25.47
CA SER A 399 -30.16 -48.33 -24.27
C SER A 399 -28.74 -48.84 -24.46
N ALA A 400 -28.55 -49.91 -25.25
CA ALA A 400 -27.24 -50.54 -25.46
C ALA A 400 -26.37 -49.71 -26.41
N ALA A 401 -26.94 -49.23 -27.53
CA ALA A 401 -26.21 -48.34 -28.44
C ALA A 401 -25.93 -46.98 -27.80
N PHE A 402 -26.85 -46.46 -26.98
CA PHE A 402 -26.68 -45.20 -26.27
C PHE A 402 -25.54 -45.26 -25.25
N ILE A 403 -25.50 -46.26 -24.37
CA ILE A 403 -24.42 -46.42 -23.38
C ILE A 403 -23.07 -46.55 -24.10
N LYS A 404 -23.00 -47.33 -25.18
CA LYS A 404 -21.78 -47.51 -25.97
C LYS A 404 -21.33 -46.21 -26.63
N ASN A 405 -22.26 -45.44 -27.20
CA ASN A 405 -21.97 -44.14 -27.80
C ASN A 405 -21.59 -43.08 -26.75
N TRP A 406 -22.22 -43.12 -25.57
CA TRP A 406 -21.93 -42.23 -24.45
C TRP A 406 -20.55 -42.50 -23.86
N ILE A 407 -20.19 -43.76 -23.61
CA ILE A 407 -18.84 -44.16 -23.19
C ILE A 407 -17.80 -43.79 -24.25
N ASN A 408 -18.11 -43.97 -25.54
CA ASN A 408 -17.25 -43.54 -26.65
C ASN A 408 -17.12 -42.01 -26.75
N SER A 409 -18.16 -41.25 -26.39
CA SER A 409 -18.10 -39.78 -26.34
C SER A 409 -17.25 -39.29 -25.19
N GLN A 410 -17.47 -39.82 -23.98
CA GLN A 410 -16.71 -39.45 -22.78
C GLN A 410 -15.22 -39.81 -22.90
N SER A 411 -14.91 -40.97 -23.51
CA SER A 411 -13.51 -41.33 -23.80
C SER A 411 -12.87 -40.43 -24.86
N ARG A 412 -13.60 -40.02 -25.91
CA ARG A 412 -13.11 -39.07 -26.91
C ARG A 412 -12.88 -37.66 -26.35
N ASP A 413 -13.78 -37.18 -25.48
CA ASP A 413 -13.65 -35.89 -24.83
C ASP A 413 -12.45 -35.87 -23.87
N LEU A 414 -12.22 -36.96 -23.13
CA LEU A 414 -11.03 -37.14 -22.30
C LEU A 414 -9.74 -37.22 -23.12
N ASP A 415 -9.72 -37.95 -24.24
CA ASP A 415 -8.56 -38.00 -25.14
C ASP A 415 -8.24 -36.63 -25.77
N LEU A 416 -9.26 -35.80 -26.04
CA LEU A 416 -9.11 -34.42 -26.51
C LEU A 416 -8.53 -33.49 -25.44
N ILE A 417 -8.91 -33.68 -24.17
CA ILE A 417 -8.37 -32.94 -23.03
C ILE A 417 -6.91 -33.35 -22.75
N LEU A 418 -6.59 -34.63 -22.93
CA LEU A 418 -5.27 -35.19 -22.64
C LEU A 418 -4.19 -34.80 -23.66
N GLY A 419 -4.53 -34.57 -24.93
CA GLY A 419 -3.57 -34.19 -25.98
C GLY A 419 -2.42 -35.19 -26.19
N THR A 420 -1.58 -34.99 -27.22
CA THR A 420 -0.47 -35.91 -27.54
C THR A 420 0.79 -35.71 -26.67
N GLU A 421 0.83 -34.68 -25.82
CA GLU A 421 1.96 -34.42 -24.93
C GLU A 421 1.49 -34.44 -23.47
N HIS A 422 1.83 -35.54 -22.78
CA HIS A 422 1.48 -35.86 -21.39
C HIS A 422 2.11 -34.94 -20.32
N ALA A 423 2.45 -33.69 -20.64
CA ALA A 423 3.39 -32.92 -19.82
C ALA A 423 2.78 -32.06 -18.72
N ASN A 424 1.45 -31.86 -18.63
CA ASN A 424 0.85 -30.97 -17.62
C ASN A 424 -0.60 -31.33 -17.22
N VAL A 425 -0.91 -32.62 -17.10
CA VAL A 425 -2.24 -33.06 -16.64
C VAL A 425 -2.12 -33.61 -15.20
N PRO A 426 -2.99 -33.19 -14.25
CA PRO A 426 -3.00 -33.73 -12.90
C PRO A 426 -3.11 -35.26 -12.90
N LEU A 427 -2.32 -35.93 -12.08
CA LEU A 427 -2.25 -37.40 -11.97
C LEU A 427 -3.64 -38.05 -11.73
N GLU A 428 -4.57 -37.30 -11.16
CA GLU A 428 -5.95 -37.73 -10.87
C GLU A 428 -6.83 -37.84 -12.13
N GLU A 429 -6.65 -36.95 -13.11
CA GLU A 429 -7.36 -37.02 -14.40
C GLU A 429 -6.82 -38.17 -15.26
N MET A 430 -5.52 -38.46 -15.17
CA MET A 430 -4.92 -39.67 -15.75
C MET A 430 -5.55 -40.95 -15.17
N ARG A 431 -5.73 -41.04 -13.83
CA ARG A 431 -6.38 -42.22 -13.21
C ARG A 431 -7.86 -42.37 -13.59
N ARG A 432 -8.58 -41.26 -13.82
CA ARG A 432 -9.97 -41.29 -14.33
C ARG A 432 -10.04 -41.76 -15.78
N ALA A 433 -9.08 -41.39 -16.62
CA ALA A 433 -9.00 -41.91 -17.98
C ALA A 433 -8.72 -43.42 -17.99
N ASP A 434 -7.83 -43.88 -17.11
CA ASP A 434 -7.54 -45.32 -16.95
C ASP A 434 -8.75 -46.10 -16.45
N PHE A 435 -9.65 -45.50 -15.66
CA PHE A 435 -10.88 -46.15 -15.18
C PHE A 435 -11.77 -46.67 -16.32
N TYR A 436 -11.85 -45.94 -17.44
CA TYR A 436 -12.62 -46.32 -18.64
C TYR A 436 -11.86 -47.26 -19.59
N ARG A 437 -10.58 -47.54 -19.32
CA ARG A 437 -9.74 -48.49 -20.10
C ARG A 437 -9.57 -49.85 -19.40
N ARG A 438 -10.12 -50.02 -18.19
CA ARG A 438 -10.03 -51.27 -17.42
C ARG A 438 -10.91 -52.37 -18.00
N ASP A 439 -10.54 -53.62 -17.72
CA ASP A 439 -11.18 -54.84 -18.25
C ASP A 439 -12.69 -54.93 -17.95
N TRP A 440 -13.17 -54.32 -16.85
CA TRP A 440 -14.60 -54.27 -16.52
C TRP A 440 -15.44 -53.57 -17.60
N VAL A 441 -14.87 -52.68 -18.43
CA VAL A 441 -15.58 -52.04 -19.55
C VAL A 441 -15.81 -53.02 -20.70
N GLN A 442 -14.92 -54.01 -20.86
CA GLN A 442 -15.13 -55.16 -21.75
C GLN A 442 -16.11 -56.17 -21.12
N GLU A 443 -16.10 -56.30 -19.79
CA GLU A 443 -17.05 -57.15 -19.05
C GLU A 443 -18.47 -56.60 -19.06
N VAL A 444 -18.71 -55.28 -18.96
CA VAL A 444 -20.05 -54.69 -19.03
C VAL A 444 -20.75 -54.97 -20.37
N GLY A 445 -19.98 -55.22 -21.43
CA GLY A 445 -20.50 -55.69 -22.72
C GLY A 445 -20.68 -57.22 -22.84
N THR A 446 -20.13 -58.01 -21.91
CA THR A 446 -20.11 -59.48 -21.97
C THR A 446 -20.75 -60.19 -20.77
N SER A 447 -21.01 -59.50 -19.65
CA SER A 447 -21.62 -60.06 -18.44
C SER A 447 -23.10 -59.69 -18.36
N SER A 448 -23.93 -60.31 -19.20
CA SER A 448 -25.32 -60.58 -18.79
C SER A 448 -25.30 -61.89 -18.02
N ALA A 449 -25.08 -61.84 -16.70
CA ALA A 449 -25.43 -62.98 -15.87
C ALA A 449 -26.96 -63.10 -15.87
N THR A 450 -27.50 -64.21 -16.35
CA THR A 450 -28.93 -64.49 -16.29
C THR A 450 -29.30 -64.86 -14.85
N VAL A 451 -30.57 -64.63 -14.49
CA VAL A 451 -31.12 -64.90 -13.14
C VAL A 451 -30.88 -66.35 -12.68
N GLU A 452 -30.64 -67.27 -13.61
CA GLU A 452 -30.41 -68.70 -13.36
C GLU A 452 -29.04 -68.99 -12.74
N ASP A 453 -28.00 -68.19 -13.00
CA ASP A 453 -26.64 -68.39 -12.46
C ASP A 453 -26.50 -67.90 -11.00
N MET A 454 -27.44 -67.09 -10.50
CA MET A 454 -27.43 -66.52 -9.14
C MET A 454 -28.22 -67.37 -8.12
N HIS A 455 -28.80 -68.50 -8.54
CA HIS A 455 -29.75 -69.25 -7.73
C HIS A 455 -29.09 -70.14 -6.65
N ASP A 456 -27.81 -70.50 -6.84
CA ASP A 456 -27.04 -71.39 -5.97
C ASP A 456 -26.13 -70.67 -4.95
N LEU A 457 -26.11 -69.33 -4.97
CA LEU A 457 -25.28 -68.50 -4.09
C LEU A 457 -26.09 -68.01 -2.88
N SER A 458 -25.45 -68.00 -1.71
CA SER A 458 -26.09 -67.50 -0.49
C SER A 458 -26.28 -65.98 -0.53
N ALA A 459 -27.33 -65.47 0.10
CA ALA A 459 -27.60 -64.02 0.14
C ALA A 459 -26.43 -63.22 0.74
N GLU A 460 -25.64 -63.81 1.63
CA GLU A 460 -24.43 -63.22 2.19
C GLU A 460 -23.27 -63.13 1.19
N GLU A 461 -23.14 -64.09 0.27
CA GLU A 461 -22.12 -64.05 -0.81
C GLU A 461 -22.51 -63.11 -1.94
N ILE A 462 -23.80 -62.98 -2.24
CA ILE A 462 -24.33 -62.03 -3.22
C ILE A 462 -24.16 -60.58 -2.71
N LEU A 463 -24.24 -60.37 -1.40
CA LEU A 463 -24.12 -59.05 -0.74
C LEU A 463 -22.72 -58.74 -0.19
N ARG A 464 -21.73 -59.62 -0.39
CA ARG A 464 -20.32 -59.34 -0.05
C ARG A 464 -19.75 -58.32 -1.03
N ASP A 465 -20.04 -57.04 -0.76
CA ASP A 465 -19.38 -55.91 -1.40
C ASP A 465 -17.88 -55.99 -1.05
N SER A 466 -17.01 -56.00 -2.06
CA SER A 466 -15.57 -56.21 -1.93
C SER A 466 -14.88 -55.02 -1.24
N GLY A 467 -15.02 -54.92 0.09
CA GLY A 467 -14.31 -53.95 0.93
C GLY A 467 -15.21 -53.35 2.01
N ASP A 468 -14.81 -53.50 3.27
CA ASP A 468 -15.36 -52.71 4.39
C ASP A 468 -15.29 -51.20 4.05
N ARG A 469 -16.43 -50.60 3.68
CA ARG A 469 -16.56 -49.14 3.44
C ARG A 469 -16.56 -48.32 4.74
N LYS A 470 -15.82 -48.73 5.76
CA LYS A 470 -15.61 -47.90 6.96
C LYS A 470 -14.39 -46.99 6.85
N ASP A 471 -13.42 -47.33 6.00
CA ASP A 471 -12.23 -46.52 5.72
C ASP A 471 -12.04 -46.37 4.19
N ALA A 472 -13.05 -45.86 3.48
CA ALA A 472 -12.75 -45.27 2.18
C ALA A 472 -11.92 -44.02 2.45
N ASP A 473 -10.66 -43.98 2.03
CA ASP A 473 -9.77 -42.82 2.11
C ASP A 473 -10.58 -41.54 1.78
N LEU A 474 -11.00 -40.83 2.83
CA LEU A 474 -11.81 -39.64 2.71
C LEU A 474 -10.96 -38.62 1.96
N ARG A 475 -11.42 -38.21 0.77
CA ARG A 475 -10.69 -37.21 -0.02
C ARG A 475 -10.69 -35.89 0.74
N HIS A 476 -9.53 -35.51 1.26
CA HIS A 476 -9.34 -34.22 1.90
C HIS A 476 -9.36 -33.09 0.87
N PHE A 477 -10.01 -31.98 1.20
CA PHE A 477 -10.05 -30.80 0.35
C PHE A 477 -8.95 -29.83 0.78
N THR A 478 -8.06 -29.49 -0.14
CA THR A 478 -6.96 -28.55 0.15
C THR A 478 -7.36 -27.12 -0.22
N VAL A 479 -7.37 -26.21 0.75
CA VAL A 479 -7.64 -24.79 0.57
C VAL A 479 -6.39 -23.97 0.80
N ASN A 480 -6.10 -23.04 -0.09
CA ASN A 480 -5.03 -22.07 0.11
C ASN A 480 -5.58 -20.78 0.72
N PHE A 481 -5.16 -20.47 1.93
CA PHE A 481 -5.47 -19.23 2.63
C PHE A 481 -4.32 -18.23 2.43
N GLY A 482 -4.54 -17.22 1.58
CA GLY A 482 -3.53 -16.22 1.19
C GLY A 482 -2.86 -16.49 -0.17
N PRO A 483 -1.89 -15.67 -0.63
CA PRO A 483 -1.10 -14.70 0.13
C PRO A 483 -1.78 -13.38 0.46
N GLN A 484 -2.84 -13.03 -0.28
CA GLN A 484 -3.58 -11.78 -0.11
C GLN A 484 -4.97 -12.10 0.46
N HIS A 485 -5.10 -12.00 1.78
CA HIS A 485 -6.34 -12.19 2.51
C HIS A 485 -6.41 -11.18 3.67
N PRO A 486 -7.56 -10.54 3.97
CA PRO A 486 -7.64 -9.51 5.02
C PRO A 486 -7.16 -9.97 6.40
N ALA A 487 -7.58 -11.17 6.81
CA ALA A 487 -7.17 -11.79 8.08
C ALA A 487 -5.74 -12.38 8.07
N ALA A 488 -5.10 -12.44 6.90
CA ALA A 488 -3.66 -12.68 6.82
C ALA A 488 -2.96 -11.32 6.93
N HIS A 489 -2.78 -10.82 8.15
CA HIS A 489 -2.12 -9.54 8.40
C HIS A 489 -0.66 -9.55 7.91
N GLY A 490 -0.45 -9.13 6.66
CA GLY A 490 0.84 -9.18 5.98
C GLY A 490 0.76 -10.11 4.77
N VAL A 491 1.72 -11.03 4.65
CA VAL A 491 1.79 -11.95 3.50
C VAL A 491 1.99 -13.36 4.04
N LEU A 492 0.88 -14.06 4.30
CA LEU A 492 0.88 -15.46 4.74
C LEU A 492 0.27 -16.33 3.66
N ARG A 493 0.92 -17.44 3.32
CA ARG A 493 0.30 -18.50 2.52
C ARG A 493 0.15 -19.73 3.41
N LEU A 494 -1.07 -20.10 3.74
CA LEU A 494 -1.38 -21.23 4.62
C LEU A 494 -2.17 -22.27 3.81
N ILE A 495 -1.59 -23.44 3.61
CA ILE A 495 -2.27 -24.55 2.93
C ILE A 495 -2.99 -25.37 4.01
N LEU A 496 -4.30 -25.37 3.96
CA LEU A 496 -5.16 -26.09 4.89
C LEU A 496 -5.71 -27.35 4.21
N GLU A 497 -5.60 -28.49 4.89
CA GLU A 497 -6.28 -29.71 4.51
C GLU A 497 -7.53 -29.87 5.39
N LEU A 498 -8.68 -29.83 4.73
CA LEU A 498 -9.98 -29.82 5.38
C LEU A 498 -10.69 -31.15 5.18
N ASN A 499 -11.38 -31.59 6.22
CA ASN A 499 -12.42 -32.62 6.15
C ASN A 499 -13.78 -31.96 6.39
N GLY A 500 -14.47 -31.60 5.31
CA GLY A 500 -15.62 -30.70 5.40
C GLY A 500 -15.18 -29.30 5.85
N GLU A 501 -15.52 -28.91 7.08
CA GLU A 501 -15.13 -27.63 7.70
C GLU A 501 -13.99 -27.76 8.71
N GLU A 502 -13.66 -28.99 9.13
CA GLU A 502 -12.65 -29.27 10.16
C GLU A 502 -11.25 -29.30 9.54
N ILE A 503 -10.28 -28.65 10.21
CA ILE A 503 -8.88 -28.64 9.80
C ILE A 503 -8.17 -29.89 10.32
N LEU A 504 -7.59 -30.68 9.41
CA LEU A 504 -6.77 -31.83 9.75
C LEU A 504 -5.28 -31.49 9.79
N ARG A 505 -4.84 -30.62 8.89
CA ARG A 505 -3.45 -30.20 8.75
C ARG A 505 -3.38 -28.77 8.25
N ALA A 506 -2.48 -27.98 8.82
CA ALA A 506 -2.15 -26.64 8.35
C ALA A 506 -0.66 -26.54 8.05
N ASP A 507 -0.31 -26.17 6.82
CA ASP A 507 1.07 -25.98 6.38
C ASP A 507 1.33 -24.49 6.08
N PRO A 508 1.96 -23.75 7.02
CA PRO A 508 2.27 -22.33 6.83
C PRO A 508 3.53 -22.16 5.97
N HIS A 509 3.33 -21.75 4.72
CA HIS A 509 4.42 -21.31 3.84
C HIS A 509 4.82 -19.87 4.17
N ILE A 510 6.04 -19.74 4.67
CA ILE A 510 6.70 -18.47 5.02
C ILE A 510 7.79 -18.12 3.98
N GLY A 511 8.41 -16.95 4.13
CA GLY A 511 9.50 -16.48 3.27
C GLY A 511 9.09 -15.47 2.19
N LEU A 512 7.82 -15.08 2.14
CA LEU A 512 7.31 -14.10 1.17
C LEU A 512 7.82 -12.69 1.46
N LEU A 513 8.16 -12.39 2.72
CA LEU A 513 8.75 -11.10 3.13
C LEU A 513 10.25 -11.23 3.48
N HIS A 514 10.89 -12.37 3.22
CA HIS A 514 12.29 -12.59 3.58
C HIS A 514 13.22 -11.71 2.74
N ARG A 515 14.02 -10.88 3.41
CA ARG A 515 14.94 -9.92 2.76
C ARG A 515 16.41 -10.25 2.97
N GLY A 516 16.71 -11.34 3.69
CA GLY A 516 18.08 -11.66 4.08
C GLY A 516 18.65 -10.63 5.05
N THR A 517 17.84 -10.15 5.98
CA THR A 517 18.16 -9.06 6.92
C THR A 517 19.39 -9.40 7.77
N GLU A 518 19.43 -10.63 8.30
CA GLU A 518 20.57 -11.13 9.09
C GLU A 518 21.87 -11.09 8.27
N LYS A 519 21.80 -11.40 6.98
CA LYS A 519 22.95 -11.36 6.08
C LYS A 519 23.38 -9.93 5.75
N LEU A 520 22.43 -9.01 5.61
CA LEU A 520 22.71 -7.59 5.40
C LEU A 520 23.40 -6.98 6.63
N MET A 521 23.00 -7.39 7.85
CA MET A 521 23.62 -6.91 9.08
C MET A 521 25.11 -7.27 9.17
N GLU A 522 25.55 -8.43 8.65
CA GLU A 522 26.97 -8.82 8.63
C GLU A 522 27.86 -7.86 7.82
N TYR A 523 27.30 -7.17 6.82
CA TYR A 523 28.05 -6.21 6.00
C TYR A 523 28.02 -4.77 6.54
N LYS A 524 27.31 -4.52 7.65
CA LYS A 524 27.06 -3.18 8.19
C LYS A 524 27.70 -3.03 9.56
N ASN A 525 28.11 -1.82 9.90
CA ASN A 525 28.68 -1.54 11.22
C ASN A 525 27.57 -1.62 12.29
N TYR A 526 27.93 -1.80 13.57
CA TYR A 526 26.93 -1.98 14.64
C TYR A 526 25.84 -0.90 14.72
N VAL A 527 26.19 0.37 14.48
CA VAL A 527 25.24 1.50 14.43
C VAL A 527 24.37 1.48 13.18
N GLN A 528 24.92 1.02 12.04
CA GLN A 528 24.18 0.90 10.77
C GLN A 528 23.30 -0.34 10.72
N ALA A 529 23.62 -1.36 11.53
CA ALA A 529 22.83 -2.58 11.66
C ALA A 529 21.58 -2.36 12.54
N LEU A 530 21.61 -1.39 13.46
CA LEU A 530 20.48 -1.08 14.36
C LEU A 530 19.15 -0.82 13.62
N PRO A 531 19.07 0.01 12.56
CA PRO A 531 17.80 0.27 11.86
C PRO A 531 17.22 -0.93 11.11
N TYR A 532 17.94 -2.05 11.01
CA TYR A 532 17.36 -3.29 10.49
C TYR A 532 16.47 -4.01 11.52
N MET A 533 16.55 -3.63 12.80
CA MET A 533 15.70 -4.18 13.86
C MET A 533 14.28 -3.59 13.83
N ASP A 534 14.12 -2.33 13.43
CA ASP A 534 12.83 -1.62 13.47
C ASP A 534 11.80 -2.13 12.42
N PRO A 535 12.19 -2.55 11.20
CA PRO A 535 11.24 -3.09 10.24
C PRO A 535 10.66 -4.46 10.60
N LEU A 536 11.34 -5.23 11.45
CA LEU A 536 10.96 -6.61 11.79
C LEU A 536 9.67 -6.64 12.60
N THR A 537 9.67 -5.95 13.73
CA THR A 537 8.45 -5.49 14.40
C THR A 537 8.65 -4.02 14.73
N LYS A 538 7.73 -3.17 14.30
CA LYS A 538 7.81 -1.69 14.32
C LYS A 538 7.90 -1.18 15.76
N THR A 539 9.05 -1.31 16.41
CA THR A 539 9.10 -1.33 17.88
C THR A 539 10.50 -1.07 18.42
N VAL A 540 10.57 -0.10 19.35
CA VAL A 540 11.76 0.29 20.12
C VAL A 540 12.27 -0.84 21.02
N THR A 541 11.44 -1.84 21.37
CA THR A 541 11.92 -3.03 22.10
C THR A 541 12.91 -3.85 21.27
N ASN A 542 12.81 -3.87 19.94
CA ASN A 542 13.78 -4.58 19.11
C ASN A 542 15.14 -3.89 19.14
N GLU A 543 15.14 -2.56 19.04
CA GLU A 543 16.34 -1.73 19.24
C GLU A 543 16.99 -2.04 20.59
N LEU A 544 16.18 -2.18 21.64
CA LEU A 544 16.65 -2.53 22.98
C LEU A 544 17.30 -3.92 23.00
N SER A 545 16.67 -4.95 22.43
CA SER A 545 17.23 -6.31 22.40
C SER A 545 18.63 -6.37 21.78
N TYR A 546 18.79 -5.70 20.63
CA TYR A 546 20.05 -5.61 19.91
C TYR A 546 21.08 -4.76 20.65
N THR A 547 20.66 -3.59 21.13
CA THR A 547 21.51 -2.68 21.90
C THR A 547 22.05 -3.34 23.15
N ARG A 548 21.22 -4.08 23.90
CA ARG A 548 21.62 -4.79 25.10
C ARG A 548 22.59 -5.93 24.79
N ALA A 549 22.45 -6.61 23.64
CA ALA A 549 23.43 -7.59 23.18
C ALA A 549 24.79 -6.93 22.91
N VAL A 550 24.82 -5.80 22.20
CA VAL A 550 26.05 -5.05 21.92
C VAL A 550 26.69 -4.52 23.21
N GLU A 551 25.89 -3.97 24.12
CA GLU A 551 26.37 -3.44 25.42
C GLU A 551 26.97 -4.52 26.31
N LYS A 552 26.40 -5.74 26.28
CA LYS A 552 26.94 -6.89 27.00
C LYS A 552 28.29 -7.35 26.45
N LEU A 553 28.50 -7.30 25.13
CA LEU A 553 29.81 -7.59 24.52
C LEU A 553 30.84 -6.48 24.76
N LEU A 554 30.41 -5.22 24.78
CA LEU A 554 31.26 -4.07 25.10
C LEU A 554 31.59 -3.96 26.60
N ASN A 555 30.84 -4.67 27.46
CA ASN A 555 30.95 -4.61 28.92
C ASN A 555 30.85 -3.18 29.47
N ILE A 556 29.82 -2.46 29.04
CA ILE A 556 29.54 -1.07 29.42
C ILE A 556 28.25 -0.96 30.24
N GLU A 557 28.25 -0.04 31.20
CA GLU A 557 27.07 0.31 31.98
C GLU A 557 26.46 1.61 31.46
N VAL A 558 25.15 1.56 31.21
CA VAL A 558 24.37 2.70 30.68
C VAL A 558 23.95 3.61 31.84
N PRO A 559 23.93 4.96 31.66
CA PRO A 559 23.51 5.87 32.72
C PRO A 559 22.09 5.61 33.20
N GLU A 560 21.84 5.89 34.48
CA GLU A 560 20.56 5.62 35.13
C GLU A 560 19.37 6.28 34.41
N ARG A 561 19.49 7.56 34.04
CA ARG A 561 18.45 8.27 33.31
C ARG A 561 18.12 7.60 31.97
N ALA A 562 19.12 7.11 31.24
CA ALA A 562 18.90 6.42 29.98
C ALA A 562 18.15 5.10 30.18
N GLN A 563 18.44 4.36 31.25
CA GLN A 563 17.70 3.13 31.60
C GLN A 563 16.22 3.43 31.88
N TRP A 564 15.91 4.50 32.63
CA TRP A 564 14.52 4.94 32.87
C TRP A 564 13.79 5.39 31.60
N ILE A 565 14.49 6.06 30.69
CA ILE A 565 13.92 6.44 29.38
C ILE A 565 13.63 5.18 28.55
N ARG A 566 14.52 4.19 28.56
CA ARG A 566 14.33 2.92 27.85
C ARG A 566 13.15 2.13 28.40
N THR A 567 12.99 2.04 29.73
CA THR A 567 11.83 1.36 30.34
C THR A 567 10.53 2.08 29.99
N LEU A 568 10.50 3.41 30.07
CA LEU A 568 9.34 4.23 29.68
C LEU A 568 8.91 3.96 28.23
N PHE A 569 9.84 4.09 27.26
CA PHE A 569 9.50 3.88 25.85
C PHE A 569 9.23 2.42 25.51
N SER A 570 9.84 1.46 26.21
CA SER A 570 9.53 0.05 26.02
C SER A 570 8.08 -0.27 26.40
N GLU A 571 7.58 0.30 27.49
CA GLU A 571 6.19 0.11 27.92
C GLU A 571 5.20 0.91 27.07
N ILE A 572 5.56 2.11 26.60
CA ILE A 572 4.78 2.79 25.55
C ILE A 572 4.69 1.91 24.29
N THR A 573 5.80 1.27 23.90
CA THR A 573 5.78 0.36 22.75
C THR A 573 4.93 -0.88 23.01
N ARG A 574 4.89 -1.35 24.26
CA ARG A 574 4.05 -2.48 24.67
C ARG A 574 2.58 -2.15 24.49
N ILE A 575 2.15 -0.97 24.92
CA ILE A 575 0.78 -0.49 24.70
C ILE A 575 0.51 -0.36 23.19
N LEU A 576 1.41 0.26 22.42
CA LEU A 576 1.27 0.38 20.95
C LEU A 576 1.07 -0.97 20.26
N ASN A 577 1.77 -2.01 20.73
CA ASN A 577 1.68 -3.35 20.17
C ASN A 577 0.40 -4.07 20.62
N HIS A 578 0.06 -4.06 21.91
CA HIS A 578 -1.18 -4.68 22.40
C HIS A 578 -2.43 -4.04 21.80
N ILE A 579 -2.46 -2.72 21.62
CA ILE A 579 -3.55 -2.04 20.89
C ILE A 579 -3.66 -2.61 19.48
N MET A 580 -2.55 -2.74 18.74
CA MET A 580 -2.60 -3.34 17.40
C MET A 580 -3.09 -4.80 17.47
N ALA A 581 -2.47 -5.63 18.31
CA ALA A 581 -2.76 -7.05 18.41
C ALA A 581 -4.22 -7.35 18.79
N VAL A 582 -4.72 -6.70 19.83
CA VAL A 582 -6.08 -6.91 20.34
C VAL A 582 -7.13 -6.44 19.32
N LEU A 583 -6.89 -5.29 18.70
CA LEU A 583 -7.88 -4.68 17.80
C LEU A 583 -7.89 -5.30 16.41
N SER A 584 -6.73 -5.71 15.91
CA SER A 584 -6.62 -6.54 14.72
C SER A 584 -7.34 -7.87 14.91
N HIS A 585 -7.09 -8.56 16.03
CA HIS A 585 -7.78 -9.80 16.36
C HIS A 585 -9.31 -9.58 16.49
N ALA A 586 -9.73 -8.49 17.11
CA ALA A 586 -11.14 -8.11 17.18
C ALA A 586 -11.75 -7.88 15.80
N MET A 587 -11.06 -7.16 14.90
CA MET A 587 -11.48 -6.92 13.53
C MET A 587 -11.62 -8.21 12.73
N ASP A 588 -10.65 -9.10 12.83
CA ASP A 588 -10.60 -10.37 12.09
C ASP A 588 -11.76 -11.30 12.48
N VAL A 589 -12.19 -11.26 13.74
CA VAL A 589 -13.39 -11.99 14.21
C VAL A 589 -14.69 -11.26 13.83
N GLY A 590 -14.65 -9.93 13.66
CA GLY A 590 -15.74 -9.13 13.09
C GLY A 590 -16.08 -7.80 13.79
N ALA A 591 -15.38 -7.45 14.88
CA ALA A 591 -15.62 -6.21 15.63
C ALA A 591 -14.79 -5.03 15.08
N LEU A 592 -15.42 -4.16 14.28
CA LEU A 592 -14.75 -3.04 13.62
C LEU A 592 -14.59 -1.78 14.49
N THR A 593 -15.54 -1.53 15.41
CA THR A 593 -15.58 -0.28 16.18
C THR A 593 -14.40 -0.09 17.14
N PRO A 594 -13.93 -1.11 17.91
CA PRO A 594 -12.81 -0.92 18.83
C PRO A 594 -11.52 -0.56 18.10
N PHE A 595 -11.37 -1.02 16.85
CA PHE A 595 -10.18 -0.75 16.05
C PHE A 595 -9.98 0.74 15.79
N LEU A 596 -11.05 1.47 15.47
CA LEU A 596 -10.97 2.91 15.23
C LEU A 596 -10.64 3.67 16.53
N TYR A 597 -11.23 3.27 17.66
CA TYR A 597 -10.99 3.92 18.95
C TYR A 597 -9.54 3.76 19.41
N GLY A 598 -8.98 2.55 19.33
CA GLY A 598 -7.59 2.37 19.73
C GLY A 598 -6.58 2.96 18.75
N PHE A 599 -6.94 3.14 17.47
CA PHE A 599 -6.07 3.85 16.53
C PHE A 599 -5.91 5.34 16.85
N GLU A 600 -6.92 5.98 17.46
CA GLU A 600 -6.78 7.35 17.98
C GLU A 600 -5.72 7.41 19.09
N GLU A 601 -5.78 6.49 20.05
CA GLU A 601 -4.78 6.41 21.13
C GLU A 601 -3.39 6.05 20.62
N ARG A 602 -3.34 5.17 19.61
CA ARG A 602 -2.11 4.81 18.92
C ARG A 602 -1.48 6.00 18.21
N GLU A 603 -2.28 6.92 17.66
CA GLU A 603 -1.80 8.16 17.03
C GLU A 603 -1.15 9.09 18.06
N LYS A 604 -1.77 9.27 19.22
CA LYS A 604 -1.21 10.07 20.33
C LYS A 604 0.15 9.53 20.79
N LEU A 605 0.27 8.20 20.87
CA LEU A 605 1.55 7.56 21.19
C LEU A 605 2.61 7.73 20.09
N MET A 606 2.22 7.75 18.80
CA MET A 606 3.14 8.05 17.71
C MET A 606 3.63 9.49 17.71
N GLU A 607 2.82 10.44 18.19
CA GLU A 607 3.27 11.81 18.39
C GLU A 607 4.44 11.87 19.39
N PHE A 608 4.40 11.06 20.46
CA PHE A 608 5.53 10.97 21.41
C PHE A 608 6.80 10.43 20.73
N TYR A 609 6.67 9.48 19.82
CA TYR A 609 7.81 8.96 19.04
C TYR A 609 8.39 10.04 18.14
N GLU A 610 7.52 10.80 17.46
CA GLU A 610 7.92 11.87 16.58
C GLU A 610 8.64 13.00 17.35
N ARG A 611 8.11 13.40 18.51
CA ARG A 611 8.73 14.45 19.33
C ARG A 611 10.12 14.07 19.83
N VAL A 612 10.39 12.79 20.04
CA VAL A 612 11.66 12.30 20.60
C VAL A 612 12.68 11.91 19.52
N SER A 613 12.23 11.27 18.44
CA SER A 613 13.12 10.73 17.40
C SER A 613 13.06 11.50 16.07
N GLY A 614 12.00 12.27 15.83
CA GLY A 614 11.68 12.88 14.54
C GLY A 614 10.93 11.94 13.57
N ALA A 615 10.66 10.69 13.97
CA ALA A 615 9.93 9.73 13.17
C ALA A 615 8.82 9.08 13.99
N ARG A 616 7.72 8.72 13.32
CA ARG A 616 6.51 8.19 13.99
C ARG A 616 6.55 6.68 14.27
N LEU A 617 7.39 5.92 13.57
CA LEU A 617 7.44 4.45 13.65
C LEU A 617 8.86 3.93 13.83
N HIS A 618 9.75 4.23 12.87
CA HIS A 618 11.15 3.80 12.90
C HIS A 618 11.99 4.88 13.57
N ALA A 619 12.24 4.71 14.86
CA ALA A 619 12.80 5.76 15.71
C ALA A 619 14.33 5.77 15.71
N ALA A 620 14.99 4.60 15.60
CA ALA A 620 16.44 4.45 15.80
C ALA A 620 16.95 5.22 17.04
N TYR A 621 16.16 5.16 18.11
CA TYR A 621 16.26 6.02 19.30
C TYR A 621 17.10 5.36 20.39
N ILE A 622 16.86 4.09 20.70
CA ILE A 622 17.71 3.31 21.61
C ILE A 622 18.94 2.87 20.83
N ARG A 623 20.12 3.24 21.33
CA ARG A 623 21.40 2.94 20.67
C ARG A 623 22.37 2.29 21.66
N PRO A 624 23.35 1.51 21.17
CA PRO A 624 24.49 1.08 21.98
C PRO A 624 25.12 2.27 22.74
N GLY A 625 25.10 2.19 24.07
CA GLY A 625 25.62 3.24 24.96
C GLY A 625 24.60 4.26 25.44
N GLY A 626 23.30 3.99 25.29
CA GLY A 626 22.21 4.76 25.87
C GLY A 626 21.10 5.09 24.87
N VAL A 627 20.85 6.38 24.70
CA VAL A 627 19.73 6.88 23.91
C VAL A 627 20.23 7.97 22.95
N ALA A 628 19.60 8.14 21.79
CA ALA A 628 20.07 9.06 20.74
C ALA A 628 19.98 10.54 21.15
N PHE A 629 18.86 10.95 21.77
CA PHE A 629 18.56 12.30 22.22
C PHE A 629 17.87 12.27 23.59
N ASP A 630 17.99 13.34 24.37
CA ASP A 630 17.20 13.48 25.61
C ASP A 630 15.73 13.76 25.30
N LEU A 631 14.87 13.62 26.31
CA LEU A 631 13.46 13.96 26.21
C LEU A 631 13.28 15.48 25.99
N PRO A 632 12.40 15.90 25.06
CA PRO A 632 12.06 17.30 24.91
C PRO A 632 11.29 17.81 26.13
N HIS A 633 11.40 19.12 26.40
CA HIS A 633 10.70 19.77 27.50
C HIS A 633 9.18 19.60 27.38
N GLY A 634 8.51 19.33 28.49
CA GLY A 634 7.05 19.15 28.57
C GLY A 634 6.54 17.75 28.21
N LEU A 635 7.36 16.87 27.64
CA LEU A 635 6.89 15.54 27.19
C LEU A 635 6.40 14.65 28.35
N LEU A 636 7.08 14.68 29.50
CA LEU A 636 6.67 13.88 30.66
C LEU A 636 5.27 14.26 31.18
N GLU A 637 4.93 15.55 31.14
CA GLU A 637 3.61 16.02 31.54
C GLU A 637 2.53 15.56 30.56
N ASP A 638 2.84 15.59 29.26
CA ASP A 638 1.90 15.16 28.22
C ASP A 638 1.68 13.64 28.27
N ILE A 639 2.73 12.85 28.50
CA ILE A 639 2.62 11.40 28.74
C ILE A 639 1.76 11.13 29.98
N HIS A 640 1.94 11.89 31.06
CA HIS A 640 1.15 11.74 32.27
C HIS A 640 -0.34 12.07 32.03
N LYS A 641 -0.65 13.16 31.32
CA LYS A 641 -2.04 13.49 30.93
C LYS A 641 -2.66 12.38 30.11
N TRP A 642 -1.94 11.85 29.12
CA TRP A 642 -2.40 10.73 28.30
C TRP A 642 -2.66 9.48 29.15
N ALA A 643 -1.73 9.11 30.03
CA ALA A 643 -1.86 7.92 30.90
C ALA A 643 -3.11 7.97 31.79
N THR A 644 -3.46 9.15 32.32
CA THR A 644 -4.69 9.31 33.13
C THR A 644 -5.98 9.10 32.33
N GLN A 645 -5.98 9.46 31.04
CA GLN A 645 -7.14 9.31 30.17
C GLN A 645 -7.26 7.89 29.61
N PHE A 646 -6.12 7.27 29.30
CA PHE A 646 -6.05 5.99 28.61
C PHE A 646 -6.69 4.83 29.41
N SER A 647 -6.68 4.88 30.75
CA SER A 647 -7.38 3.87 31.57
C SER A 647 -8.87 3.77 31.20
N SER A 648 -9.55 4.90 31.01
CA SER A 648 -10.98 4.87 30.63
C SER A 648 -11.21 4.36 29.21
N ARG A 649 -10.24 4.56 28.29
CA ARG A 649 -10.27 4.00 26.93
C ARG A 649 -10.14 2.49 26.93
N ILE A 650 -9.29 1.92 27.80
CA ILE A 650 -9.19 0.47 27.96
C ILE A 650 -10.54 -0.10 28.43
N ASP A 651 -11.18 0.55 29.41
CA ASP A 651 -12.47 0.10 29.93
C ASP A 651 -13.57 0.13 28.86
N GLU A 652 -13.62 1.16 28.02
CA GLU A 652 -14.55 1.24 26.87
C GLU A 652 -14.31 0.11 25.85
N ILE A 653 -13.05 -0.22 25.55
CA ILE A 653 -12.72 -1.35 24.65
C ILE A 653 -13.12 -2.67 25.29
N GLU A 654 -12.88 -2.84 26.58
CA GLU A 654 -13.22 -4.04 27.34
C GLU A 654 -14.74 -4.24 27.42
N GLU A 655 -15.52 -3.19 27.63
CA GLU A 655 -16.98 -3.25 27.69
C GLU A 655 -17.59 -3.79 26.39
N ILE A 656 -17.07 -3.36 25.24
CA ILE A 656 -17.55 -3.78 23.92
C ILE A 656 -17.13 -5.23 23.60
N VAL A 657 -15.93 -5.65 24.00
CA VAL A 657 -15.34 -6.93 23.58
C VAL A 657 -15.53 -8.03 24.63
N THR A 658 -15.13 -7.80 25.88
CA THR A 658 -15.12 -8.82 26.94
C THR A 658 -16.52 -9.24 27.35
N GLY A 659 -17.48 -8.32 27.37
CA GLY A 659 -18.89 -8.61 27.68
C GLY A 659 -19.65 -9.30 26.54
N ASN A 660 -19.12 -9.25 25.32
CA ASN A 660 -19.84 -9.72 24.14
C ASN A 660 -19.91 -11.26 24.09
N ARG A 661 -21.12 -11.79 23.97
CA ARG A 661 -21.38 -13.22 23.83
C ARG A 661 -20.72 -13.81 22.58
N ILE A 662 -20.75 -13.09 21.45
CA ILE A 662 -20.15 -13.57 20.19
C ILE A 662 -18.64 -13.71 20.34
N TRP A 663 -18.00 -12.75 21.03
CA TRP A 663 -16.56 -12.82 21.30
C TRP A 663 -16.21 -14.04 22.14
N LYS A 664 -16.95 -14.28 23.23
CA LYS A 664 -16.77 -15.45 24.08
C LYS A 664 -16.97 -16.77 23.32
N GLU A 665 -18.04 -16.89 22.54
CA GLU A 665 -18.31 -18.08 21.73
C GLU A 665 -17.20 -18.37 20.70
N ARG A 666 -16.51 -17.34 20.18
CA ARG A 666 -15.44 -17.48 19.19
C ARG A 666 -14.03 -17.63 19.76
N THR A 667 -13.84 -17.44 21.06
CA THR A 667 -12.50 -17.43 21.68
C THR A 667 -12.35 -18.42 22.83
N ILE A 668 -13.42 -18.71 23.58
CA ILE A 668 -13.38 -19.68 24.67
C ILE A 668 -13.27 -21.10 24.10
N GLY A 669 -12.27 -21.84 24.56
CA GLY A 669 -12.03 -23.22 24.11
C GLY A 669 -11.44 -23.35 22.70
N VAL A 670 -11.13 -22.23 22.04
CA VAL A 670 -10.44 -22.21 20.74
C VAL A 670 -8.93 -22.10 20.97
N GLY A 671 -8.15 -22.87 20.21
CA GLY A 671 -6.70 -22.77 20.17
C GLY A 671 -6.02 -23.12 21.50
N ARG A 672 -6.59 -24.08 22.24
CA ARG A 672 -6.12 -24.51 23.55
C ARG A 672 -4.70 -25.10 23.46
N VAL A 673 -3.80 -24.62 24.32
CA VAL A 673 -2.42 -25.11 24.41
C VAL A 673 -2.12 -25.49 25.85
N THR A 674 -1.65 -26.72 26.08
CA THR A 674 -1.24 -27.15 27.41
C THR A 674 0.12 -26.55 27.80
N ALA A 675 0.41 -26.49 29.10
CA ALA A 675 1.66 -25.96 29.62
C ALA A 675 2.90 -26.72 29.07
N ASP A 676 2.82 -28.05 28.98
CA ASP A 676 3.92 -28.89 28.50
C ASP A 676 4.16 -28.68 26.99
N GLU A 677 3.09 -28.66 26.18
CA GLU A 677 3.18 -28.39 24.75
C GLU A 677 3.73 -26.98 24.46
N ALA A 678 3.34 -25.98 25.25
CA ALA A 678 3.88 -24.63 25.13
C ALA A 678 5.40 -24.58 25.36
N LEU A 679 5.91 -25.36 26.31
CA LEU A 679 7.35 -25.47 26.59
C LEU A 679 8.08 -26.22 25.49
N ASP A 680 7.52 -27.34 25.01
CA ASP A 680 8.12 -28.16 23.94
C ASP A 680 8.26 -27.38 22.63
N TYR A 681 7.26 -26.55 22.29
CA TYR A 681 7.29 -25.66 21.11
C TYR A 681 8.01 -24.32 21.37
N ALA A 682 8.58 -24.13 22.57
CA ALA A 682 9.30 -22.93 22.98
C ALA A 682 8.48 -21.63 22.81
N PHE A 683 7.17 -21.69 23.08
CA PHE A 683 6.32 -20.52 23.16
C PHE A 683 6.73 -19.61 24.32
N SER A 684 6.49 -18.31 24.15
CA SER A 684 6.83 -17.27 25.13
C SER A 684 5.78 -16.17 25.16
N GLY A 685 5.86 -15.29 26.16
CA GLY A 685 4.98 -14.13 26.30
C GLY A 685 3.54 -14.49 26.66
N PRO A 686 2.54 -13.79 26.08
CA PRO A 686 1.13 -14.08 26.32
C PRO A 686 0.70 -15.52 25.96
N MET A 687 1.35 -16.15 24.97
CA MET A 687 1.06 -17.54 24.59
C MET A 687 1.39 -18.52 25.72
N LEU A 688 2.53 -18.32 26.40
CA LEU A 688 2.98 -19.16 27.51
C LEU A 688 2.20 -18.86 28.81
N ARG A 689 2.00 -17.58 29.11
CA ARG A 689 1.25 -17.14 30.30
C ARG A 689 -0.24 -17.49 30.22
N GLY A 690 -0.83 -17.50 29.03
CA GLY A 690 -2.21 -17.96 28.83
C GLY A 690 -2.43 -19.42 29.23
N SER A 691 -1.40 -20.27 29.10
CA SER A 691 -1.42 -21.68 29.49
C SER A 691 -1.12 -21.95 30.98
N GLY A 692 -0.99 -20.91 31.81
CA GLY A 692 -0.82 -21.05 33.25
C GLY A 692 0.61 -21.01 33.77
N ILE A 693 1.62 -20.79 32.91
CA ILE A 693 3.01 -20.68 33.34
C ILE A 693 3.36 -19.20 33.65
N PRO A 694 3.68 -18.84 34.91
CA PRO A 694 4.03 -17.48 35.30
C PRO A 694 5.48 -17.12 34.91
N TRP A 695 5.76 -17.03 33.62
CA TRP A 695 7.09 -16.69 33.09
C TRP A 695 7.09 -15.35 32.35
N ASP A 696 7.90 -14.41 32.83
CA ASP A 696 8.12 -13.09 32.23
C ASP A 696 9.57 -12.66 32.49
N LEU A 697 10.31 -12.29 31.43
CA LEU A 697 11.72 -11.92 31.58
C LEU A 697 11.92 -10.64 32.40
N ARG A 698 10.95 -9.73 32.45
CA ARG A 698 11.06 -8.49 33.23
C ARG A 698 11.14 -8.74 34.74
N LYS A 699 10.57 -9.85 35.23
CA LYS A 699 10.63 -10.26 36.65
C LYS A 699 11.71 -11.31 36.91
N THR A 700 11.84 -12.30 36.04
CA THR A 700 12.76 -13.43 36.23
C THR A 700 14.20 -13.04 35.93
N GLN A 701 14.43 -12.27 34.86
CA GLN A 701 15.74 -11.80 34.41
C GLN A 701 15.67 -10.28 34.15
N PRO A 702 15.48 -9.47 35.19
CA PRO A 702 15.23 -8.05 35.03
C PRO A 702 16.40 -7.35 34.32
N TYR A 703 16.05 -6.46 33.40
CA TYR A 703 16.97 -5.60 32.67
C TYR A 703 16.61 -4.12 32.91
N ASP A 704 17.53 -3.22 32.56
CA ASP A 704 17.43 -1.78 32.83
C ASP A 704 16.96 -1.51 34.28
N LYS A 705 15.79 -0.89 34.45
CA LYS A 705 15.21 -0.55 35.77
C LYS A 705 13.91 -1.29 36.09
N TYR A 706 13.59 -2.39 35.42
CA TYR A 706 12.38 -3.17 35.74
C TYR A 706 12.37 -3.76 37.16
N SER A 707 13.54 -3.89 37.80
CA SER A 707 13.66 -4.32 39.21
C SER A 707 13.17 -3.29 40.23
N GLU A 708 13.11 -2.01 39.86
CA GLU A 708 12.71 -0.89 40.74
C GLU A 708 11.26 -0.44 40.51
N VAL A 709 10.56 -1.10 39.58
CA VAL A 709 9.18 -0.80 39.20
C VAL A 709 8.25 -1.90 39.70
N ASP A 710 7.15 -1.48 40.33
CA ASP A 710 6.15 -2.39 40.87
C ASP A 710 5.04 -2.63 39.84
N PHE A 711 4.93 -3.87 39.37
CA PHE A 711 3.89 -4.32 38.45
C PHE A 711 3.59 -5.81 38.68
N ASP A 712 2.38 -6.21 38.30
CA ASP A 712 1.89 -7.58 38.41
C ASP A 712 1.91 -8.26 37.03
N VAL A 713 2.07 -9.59 36.99
CA VAL A 713 2.12 -10.37 35.73
C VAL A 713 0.80 -11.14 35.58
N PRO A 714 0.02 -10.88 34.51
CA PRO A 714 -1.23 -11.62 34.29
C PRO A 714 -0.93 -13.02 33.75
N VAL A 715 -1.67 -14.00 34.26
CA VAL A 715 -1.53 -15.43 33.93
C VAL A 715 -2.94 -16.00 33.70
N GLY A 716 -3.12 -16.76 32.63
CA GLY A 716 -4.37 -17.46 32.30
C GLY A 716 -4.43 -18.86 32.94
N GLU A 717 -5.57 -19.55 32.81
CA GLU A 717 -5.75 -20.87 33.42
C GLU A 717 -5.96 -21.97 32.37
N ASN A 718 -6.69 -21.68 31.29
CA ASN A 718 -7.19 -22.69 30.35
C ASN A 718 -6.30 -22.87 29.11
N GLY A 719 -5.47 -21.88 28.78
CA GLY A 719 -4.60 -21.89 27.60
C GLY A 719 -5.29 -21.55 26.28
N ASP A 720 -6.49 -20.97 26.32
CA ASP A 720 -7.31 -20.64 25.15
C ASP A 720 -7.04 -19.22 24.60
N CYS A 721 -7.65 -18.91 23.46
CA CYS A 721 -7.57 -17.61 22.83
C CYS A 721 -8.11 -16.47 23.73
N TYR A 722 -9.11 -16.77 24.57
CA TYR A 722 -9.75 -15.79 25.45
C TYR A 722 -8.83 -15.37 26.62
N ASP A 723 -8.17 -16.33 27.28
CA ASP A 723 -7.22 -16.05 28.35
C ASP A 723 -6.02 -15.23 27.85
N ARG A 724 -5.53 -15.52 26.64
CA ARG A 724 -4.47 -14.73 25.99
C ARG A 724 -4.90 -13.31 25.71
N TYR A 725 -6.15 -13.11 25.29
CA TYR A 725 -6.74 -11.78 25.11
C TYR A 725 -6.79 -11.02 26.44
N ILE A 726 -7.30 -11.64 27.51
CA ILE A 726 -7.36 -11.02 28.85
C ILE A 726 -5.96 -10.66 29.34
N CYS A 727 -4.98 -11.55 29.16
CA CYS A 727 -3.59 -11.28 29.54
C CYS A 727 -3.10 -9.97 28.90
N ARG A 728 -3.34 -9.77 27.59
CA ARG A 728 -2.94 -8.53 26.89
C ARG A 728 -3.67 -7.29 27.41
N VAL A 729 -4.95 -7.40 27.72
CA VAL A 729 -5.73 -6.28 28.28
C VAL A 729 -5.21 -5.89 29.66
N GLN A 730 -4.91 -6.85 30.52
CA GLN A 730 -4.31 -6.57 31.83
C GLN A 730 -2.88 -6.05 31.71
N GLU A 731 -2.09 -6.54 30.75
CA GLU A 731 -0.76 -5.99 30.47
C GLU A 731 -0.81 -4.52 30.06
N MET A 732 -1.84 -4.08 29.33
CA MET A 732 -2.01 -2.65 29.03
C MET A 732 -2.21 -1.82 30.32
N ARG A 733 -2.98 -2.32 31.29
CA ARG A 733 -3.17 -1.64 32.59
C ARG A 733 -1.88 -1.58 33.40
N GLU A 734 -1.15 -2.69 33.46
CA GLU A 734 0.14 -2.73 34.15
C GLU A 734 1.20 -1.86 33.46
N ALA A 735 1.20 -1.78 32.13
CA ALA A 735 2.08 -0.88 31.38
C ALA A 735 1.78 0.60 31.70
N VAL A 736 0.51 0.99 31.84
CA VAL A 736 0.12 2.35 32.27
C VAL A 736 0.62 2.64 33.68
N ARG A 737 0.52 1.67 34.59
CA ARG A 737 1.04 1.78 35.96
C ARG A 737 2.56 1.97 35.97
N ILE A 738 3.29 1.23 35.13
CA ILE A 738 4.75 1.40 34.96
C ILE A 738 5.06 2.80 34.42
N ILE A 739 4.36 3.25 33.37
CA ILE A 739 4.56 4.59 32.80
C ILE A 739 4.37 5.68 33.86
N GLY A 740 3.32 5.59 34.68
CA GLY A 740 3.08 6.51 35.79
C GLY A 740 4.22 6.53 36.81
N GLN A 741 4.77 5.36 37.15
CA GLN A 741 5.93 5.26 38.06
C GLN A 741 7.21 5.82 37.44
N CYS A 742 7.49 5.54 36.16
CA CYS A 742 8.65 6.07 35.45
C CYS A 742 8.61 7.59 35.36
N CYS A 743 7.45 8.20 35.11
CA CYS A 743 7.30 9.66 35.12
C CYS A 743 7.62 10.28 36.48
N ASN A 744 7.26 9.61 37.59
CA ASN A 744 7.52 10.09 38.95
C ASN A 744 8.97 9.89 39.41
N LYS A 745 9.63 8.80 38.97
CA LYS A 745 10.98 8.40 39.40
C LYS A 745 12.11 8.89 38.49
N MET A 746 11.82 9.64 37.42
CA MET A 746 12.82 10.03 36.42
C MET A 746 13.95 10.91 37.02
N PRO A 747 15.22 10.45 37.04
CA PRO A 747 16.32 11.23 37.60
C PRO A 747 16.89 12.26 36.59
N PRO A 748 17.46 13.38 37.06
CA PRO A 748 18.32 14.20 36.22
C PRO A 748 19.64 13.47 35.94
N GLY A 749 20.24 13.66 34.77
CA GLY A 749 21.52 13.03 34.44
C GLY A 749 21.83 12.96 32.96
N PRO A 750 22.99 12.39 32.58
CA PRO A 750 23.31 12.14 31.18
C PRO A 750 22.46 10.99 30.62
N TYR A 751 22.10 11.08 29.33
CA TYR A 751 21.32 10.05 28.62
C TYR A 751 22.20 9.15 27.72
N LYS A 752 23.51 9.39 27.73
CA LYS A 752 24.55 8.68 26.99
C LYS A 752 25.74 8.42 27.90
N ILE A 753 26.46 7.33 27.67
CA ILE A 753 27.74 7.08 28.34
C ILE A 753 28.74 8.16 27.91
N ASP A 754 29.62 8.53 28.84
CA ASP A 754 30.67 9.54 28.63
C ASP A 754 31.87 9.04 27.79
N ASP A 755 31.84 7.78 27.35
CA ASP A 755 32.89 7.22 26.49
C ASP A 755 32.63 7.56 25.02
N HIS A 756 33.35 8.59 24.56
CA HIS A 756 33.28 9.09 23.19
C HIS A 756 33.93 8.19 22.13
N LYS A 757 34.47 7.02 22.51
CA LYS A 757 34.91 6.00 21.54
C LYS A 757 33.74 5.18 21.00
N ILE A 758 32.67 5.06 21.78
CA ILE A 758 31.49 4.26 21.45
C ILE A 758 30.35 5.19 21.01
N VAL A 759 30.12 6.24 21.79
CA VAL A 759 29.00 7.17 21.60
C VAL A 759 29.51 8.48 20.99
N PRO A 760 28.82 9.06 20.00
CA PRO A 760 29.25 10.34 19.44
C PRO A 760 29.13 11.48 20.46
N PRO A 761 30.12 12.39 20.53
CA PRO A 761 30.09 13.52 21.46
C PRO A 761 29.01 14.55 21.08
N PRO A 762 28.60 15.41 22.03
CA PRO A 762 27.68 16.51 21.76
C PRO A 762 28.16 17.43 20.63
N ARG A 763 27.23 17.94 19.81
CA ARG A 763 27.56 18.80 18.66
C ARG A 763 28.26 20.12 19.05
N ALA A 764 28.01 20.62 20.27
CA ALA A 764 28.72 21.79 20.79
C ALA A 764 30.20 21.46 21.03
N SER A 765 30.49 20.43 21.83
CA SER A 765 31.86 19.97 22.12
C SER A 765 32.64 19.56 20.86
N MET A 766 31.99 18.95 19.87
CA MET A 766 32.62 18.54 18.61
C MET A 766 33.12 19.73 17.77
N LYS A 767 32.52 20.91 17.91
CA LYS A 767 32.97 22.12 17.21
C LYS A 767 34.09 22.86 17.94
N GLU A 768 34.30 22.57 19.22
CA GLU A 768 35.29 23.24 20.07
C GLU A 768 36.55 22.39 20.29
N SER A 769 36.38 21.09 20.60
CA SER A 769 37.47 20.15 20.89
C SER A 769 37.85 19.34 19.65
N MET A 770 39.16 19.25 19.41
CA MET A 770 39.71 18.44 18.32
C MET A 770 39.52 16.94 18.58
N GLU A 771 39.67 16.48 19.82
CA GLU A 771 39.44 15.08 20.20
C GLU A 771 38.00 14.66 19.88
N SER A 772 37.03 15.51 20.25
CA SER A 772 35.61 15.28 19.97
C SER A 772 35.32 15.18 18.48
N LEU A 773 35.98 16.01 17.67
CA LEU A 773 35.86 15.95 16.21
C LEU A 773 36.45 14.65 15.64
N ILE A 774 37.62 14.22 16.13
CA ILE A 774 38.26 12.96 15.71
C ILE A 774 37.35 11.77 16.05
N HIS A 775 36.81 11.73 17.27
CA HIS A 775 35.90 10.67 17.71
C HIS A 775 34.61 10.65 16.88
N HIS A 776 34.00 11.81 16.64
CA HIS A 776 32.86 11.92 15.76
C HIS A 776 33.17 11.39 14.36
N PHE A 777 34.28 11.81 13.76
CA PHE A 777 34.68 11.37 12.42
C PHE A 777 34.88 9.86 12.34
N LYS A 778 35.58 9.26 13.32
CA LYS A 778 35.82 7.80 13.36
C LYS A 778 34.53 6.99 13.56
N ILE A 779 33.65 7.39 14.46
CA ILE A 779 32.38 6.67 14.72
C ILE A 779 31.49 6.62 13.48
N PHE A 780 31.41 7.71 12.71
CA PHE A 780 30.53 7.77 11.53
C PHE A 780 31.16 7.21 10.25
N SER A 781 32.49 7.11 10.16
CA SER A 781 33.19 6.52 9.02
C SER A 781 33.48 5.03 9.23
N GLU A 782 34.25 4.71 10.28
CA GLU A 782 34.69 3.35 10.61
C GLU A 782 33.71 2.66 11.57
N GLY A 783 33.12 3.36 12.54
CA GLY A 783 32.38 2.75 13.63
C GLY A 783 33.28 2.33 14.80
N PHE A 784 32.68 1.81 15.87
CA PHE A 784 33.41 1.25 17.01
C PHE A 784 33.63 -0.26 16.84
N SER A 785 34.77 -0.74 17.29
CA SER A 785 35.08 -2.17 17.36
C SER A 785 34.50 -2.78 18.62
N VAL A 786 33.88 -3.95 18.50
CA VAL A 786 33.34 -4.71 19.64
C VAL A 786 34.32 -5.85 19.95
N PRO A 787 34.65 -6.12 21.23
CA PRO A 787 35.48 -7.25 21.60
C PRO A 787 35.03 -8.57 20.98
N GLN A 788 35.98 -9.48 20.73
CA GLN A 788 35.65 -10.82 20.25
C GLN A 788 34.86 -11.57 21.32
N GLY A 789 33.73 -12.15 20.93
CA GLY A 789 32.86 -12.88 21.85
C GLY A 789 31.50 -13.19 21.23
N GLU A 790 30.73 -14.01 21.95
CA GLU A 790 29.36 -14.36 21.61
C GLU A 790 28.43 -14.00 22.77
N THR A 791 27.22 -13.54 22.45
CA THR A 791 26.18 -13.32 23.46
C THR A 791 24.82 -13.72 22.92
N TYR A 792 24.03 -14.35 23.78
CA TYR A 792 22.58 -14.43 23.64
C TYR A 792 21.97 -13.52 24.71
N THR A 793 21.25 -12.51 24.26
CA THR A 793 20.54 -11.58 25.14
C THR A 793 19.08 -11.54 24.74
N ALA A 794 18.21 -11.83 25.69
CA ALA A 794 16.77 -11.85 25.53
C ALA A 794 16.12 -10.71 26.31
N ILE A 795 15.00 -10.23 25.81
CA ILE A 795 14.09 -9.29 26.48
C ILE A 795 12.64 -9.77 26.32
N GLU A 796 11.76 -9.29 27.20
CA GLU A 796 10.32 -9.53 27.03
C GLU A 796 9.74 -8.49 26.07
N ALA A 797 9.70 -8.80 24.77
CA ALA A 797 8.93 -8.02 23.83
C ALA A 797 7.42 -8.24 24.09
N PRO A 798 6.53 -7.36 23.62
CA PRO A 798 5.08 -7.51 23.83
C PRO A 798 4.50 -8.79 23.19
N LYS A 799 5.20 -9.32 22.19
CA LYS A 799 4.86 -10.59 21.53
C LYS A 799 5.37 -11.81 22.30
N GLY A 800 6.43 -11.66 23.08
CA GLY A 800 7.10 -12.72 23.83
C GLY A 800 8.61 -12.52 23.88
N GLU A 801 9.35 -13.61 24.07
CA GLU A 801 10.81 -13.57 24.18
C GLU A 801 11.43 -13.21 22.82
N MET A 802 11.99 -12.01 22.75
CA MET A 802 12.79 -11.57 21.61
C MET A 802 14.26 -11.55 22.02
N ALA A 803 15.09 -12.26 21.26
CA ALA A 803 16.50 -12.37 21.59
C ALA A 803 17.40 -12.17 20.37
N VAL A 804 18.60 -11.67 20.63
CA VAL A 804 19.65 -11.52 19.63
C VAL A 804 20.83 -12.37 20.06
N HIS A 805 21.20 -13.30 19.18
CA HIS A 805 22.44 -14.05 19.25
C HIS A 805 23.48 -13.38 18.37
N LEU A 806 24.41 -12.67 19.00
CA LEU A 806 25.40 -11.82 18.34
C LEU A 806 26.80 -12.42 18.54
N ILE A 807 27.52 -12.61 17.44
CA ILE A 807 28.91 -13.07 17.42
C ILE A 807 29.76 -11.94 16.85
N SER A 808 30.79 -11.54 17.60
CA SER A 808 31.79 -10.56 17.21
C SER A 808 33.15 -11.22 17.04
N ASP A 809 33.85 -10.87 15.97
CA ASP A 809 35.22 -11.30 15.65
C ASP A 809 36.29 -10.29 16.10
N GLY A 810 35.89 -9.22 16.81
CA GLY A 810 36.77 -8.11 17.16
C GLY A 810 36.72 -6.93 16.18
N SER A 811 35.98 -7.06 15.08
CA SER A 811 35.83 -5.99 14.08
C SER A 811 34.75 -4.96 14.45
N ASN A 812 34.56 -3.98 13.58
CA ASN A 812 33.51 -2.95 13.66
C ASN A 812 32.14 -3.41 13.12
N ARG A 813 32.07 -4.65 12.62
CA ARG A 813 30.87 -5.27 12.05
C ARG A 813 30.53 -6.54 12.83
N PRO A 814 29.25 -6.89 12.97
CA PRO A 814 28.88 -8.16 13.56
C PRO A 814 29.30 -9.28 12.60
N TYR A 815 30.04 -10.27 13.11
CA TYR A 815 30.40 -11.44 12.30
C TYR A 815 29.15 -12.26 11.96
N LYS A 816 28.25 -12.40 12.93
CA LYS A 816 26.94 -13.04 12.75
C LYS A 816 25.94 -12.42 13.71
N CYS A 817 24.74 -12.11 13.21
CA CYS A 817 23.62 -11.64 14.01
C CYS A 817 22.41 -12.50 13.71
N LYS A 818 22.07 -13.43 14.62
CA LYS A 818 20.87 -14.26 14.52
C LYS A 818 19.80 -13.72 15.46
N ILE A 819 18.62 -13.46 14.92
CA ILE A 819 17.50 -12.92 15.70
C ILE A 819 16.54 -14.08 16.00
N ARG A 820 16.23 -14.31 17.28
CA ARG A 820 15.12 -15.18 17.71
C ARG A 820 13.87 -14.31 17.82
N ALA A 821 12.93 -14.52 16.90
CA ALA A 821 11.63 -13.87 16.90
C ALA A 821 10.60 -14.79 17.57
N PRO A 822 9.75 -14.24 18.45
CA PRO A 822 8.70 -15.01 19.11
C PRO A 822 7.68 -15.57 18.10
N GLY A 823 7.23 -14.75 17.14
CA GLY A 823 6.22 -15.16 16.15
C GLY A 823 6.64 -16.33 15.26
N PHE A 824 7.94 -16.58 15.08
CA PHE A 824 8.42 -17.74 14.34
C PHE A 824 8.16 -19.06 15.09
N ALA A 825 8.40 -19.09 16.40
CA ALA A 825 8.08 -20.25 17.22
C ALA A 825 6.56 -20.44 17.32
N HIS A 826 5.80 -19.35 17.51
CA HIS A 826 4.34 -19.40 17.56
C HIS A 826 3.72 -19.97 16.27
N LEU A 827 4.19 -19.51 15.10
CA LEU A 827 3.69 -20.00 13.82
C LEU A 827 4.08 -21.46 13.53
N ALA A 828 5.22 -21.93 14.04
CA ALA A 828 5.59 -23.35 13.93
C ALA A 828 4.59 -24.27 14.65
N GLY A 829 3.96 -23.78 15.72
CA GLY A 829 2.90 -24.51 16.42
C GLY A 829 1.49 -24.31 15.84
N ALA A 830 1.33 -23.55 14.75
CA ALA A 830 0.02 -23.27 14.16
C ALA A 830 -0.70 -24.53 13.66
N ASP A 831 0.04 -25.50 13.11
CA ASP A 831 -0.53 -26.80 12.70
C ASP A 831 -1.18 -27.49 13.89
N PHE A 832 -0.39 -27.76 14.94
CA PHE A 832 -0.85 -28.42 16.16
C PHE A 832 -2.07 -27.72 16.79
N ILE A 833 -2.05 -26.38 16.90
CA ILE A 833 -3.13 -25.61 17.52
C ILE A 833 -4.41 -25.63 16.67
N SER A 834 -4.28 -25.66 15.35
CA SER A 834 -5.40 -25.58 14.41
C SER A 834 -6.11 -26.90 14.16
N ARG A 835 -5.48 -28.04 14.47
CA ARG A 835 -6.08 -29.37 14.28
C ARG A 835 -7.41 -29.47 15.01
N HIS A 836 -8.39 -30.08 14.36
CA HIS A 836 -9.74 -30.30 14.85
C HIS A 836 -10.58 -29.03 15.10
N HIS A 837 -10.07 -27.86 14.70
CA HIS A 837 -10.83 -26.61 14.73
C HIS A 837 -11.46 -26.34 13.37
N PHE A 838 -12.48 -25.48 13.36
CA PHE A 838 -13.13 -25.06 12.13
C PHE A 838 -12.33 -23.96 11.42
N LEU A 839 -12.55 -23.82 10.11
CA LEU A 839 -11.92 -22.76 9.31
C LEU A 839 -12.05 -21.34 9.91
N PRO A 840 -13.20 -20.90 10.46
CA PRO A 840 -13.31 -19.58 11.09
C PRO A 840 -12.46 -19.43 12.34
N ASP A 841 -12.21 -20.52 13.07
CA ASP A 841 -11.44 -20.49 14.32
C ASP A 841 -9.94 -20.35 14.03
N MET A 842 -9.48 -20.79 12.86
CA MET A 842 -8.11 -20.55 12.42
C MET A 842 -7.76 -19.06 12.36
N VAL A 843 -8.73 -18.21 11.98
CA VAL A 843 -8.55 -16.75 11.95
C VAL A 843 -8.34 -16.20 13.36
N ALA A 844 -9.10 -16.68 14.35
CA ALA A 844 -8.91 -16.30 15.74
C ALA A 844 -7.56 -16.80 16.28
N ILE A 845 -7.16 -18.04 15.96
CA ILE A 845 -5.86 -18.61 16.34
C ILE A 845 -4.72 -17.74 15.81
N ILE A 846 -4.74 -17.37 14.52
CA ILE A 846 -3.73 -16.49 13.90
C ILE A 846 -3.66 -15.13 14.64
N GLY A 847 -4.81 -14.51 14.90
CA GLY A 847 -4.84 -13.22 15.60
C GLY A 847 -4.35 -13.32 17.05
N THR A 848 -4.60 -14.44 17.75
CA THR A 848 -4.08 -14.63 19.10
C THR A 848 -2.59 -14.91 19.16
N MET A 849 -1.97 -15.47 18.12
CA MET A 849 -0.51 -15.58 18.03
C MET A 849 0.18 -14.22 17.82
N ASP A 850 -0.56 -13.20 17.39
CA ASP A 850 -0.06 -11.84 17.12
C ASP A 850 1.15 -11.83 16.14
N LEU A 851 0.91 -12.42 14.97
CA LEU A 851 1.95 -12.60 13.95
C LEU A 851 2.22 -11.33 13.16
N VAL A 852 3.49 -10.93 13.09
CA VAL A 852 3.97 -9.90 12.17
C VAL A 852 5.03 -10.52 11.27
N PHE A 853 4.75 -10.63 9.98
CA PHE A 853 5.63 -11.37 9.07
C PHE A 853 7.02 -10.77 8.89
N GLY A 854 7.22 -9.49 9.24
CA GLY A 854 8.55 -8.88 9.25
C GLY A 854 9.52 -9.59 10.19
N GLU A 855 9.05 -10.07 11.35
CA GLU A 855 9.90 -10.82 12.28
C GLU A 855 9.92 -12.32 12.00
N VAL A 856 8.91 -12.87 11.34
CA VAL A 856 8.93 -14.29 10.95
C VAL A 856 9.95 -14.49 9.84
N ASP A 857 9.85 -13.66 8.79
CA ASP A 857 10.66 -13.71 7.56
C ASP A 857 11.79 -12.69 7.62
N ARG A 858 12.94 -13.06 8.21
CA ARG A 858 14.10 -12.14 8.39
C ARG A 858 15.13 -12.28 7.31
#